data_AF-A0A7N9CJM6-F1
#
_entry.id   AF-A0A7N9CJM6-F1
#
_cell.length_a   1.000
_cell.length_b   1.000
_cell.length_c   1.000
_cell.angle_alpha   90.00
_cell.angle_beta   90.00
_cell.angle_gamma   90.00
#
_symmetry.space_group_name_H-M   'P 1'
#
loop_
_entity.id
_entity.type
_entity.pdbx_description
1 polymer ?
#
loop_
_entity_poly.entity_id
_entity_poly.type
_entity_poly.pdbx_seq_one_letter_code
_entity_poly.pdbx_strand_id
1 'polypeptide(L)'
;MAVAAAAAAGPVFWRRLLGLLPGRPGLAALLGRLSDRLGRNRDRQRRRSPWLLLAPLLSPTVPQVTSPPCCLCPEGVHRFQWIRNLVPEFGVSSSHVRVLSSPAEFFELMKGQIRVAKKRVVMASLYLGTGPLEQELVDCLESTLEKSLQAKFPSNLKVSILLDFTRGSRGRKNSRTMLLPLLQRFPEQVRVSLFHTPHLRGLLRLLIPERFNETIGLQHIKVYLFDNSVILSGANLSDSYFTNRQDRYVFLQDCVEIADFFTELVDAVGDVSLQLQGDDTVQVVDGMVHPYKGDRTEYCKAANKRVMDVINSARTRQQMLHAQTFHSNSLLTQEDAAAAGDRRPAPDTWIYPLIQMKPFEIQIDEIVTETLLTEAERGAKVYLTTGYFNLTQAYMDLVLGTRAEYQILLASPEVNGFFGAKGVAGAIPAAYVHIERQFYSEVCSLGQQERVQLQEYWRRGWTFHAKGLWLYLAGSSLPCLTLIGSPNFGYRSVHRDLEAQIAIVTENEALQQQLHQGLFAETSTAALRQGGGESLVTGQGPGCVLHGSELMGEQVLQACAGVLALTVLPHCPGARAALPEVRGGVLCHLRAAESPGEAVGEDGDSTDQELLLRTDRNGLDEDDRHGWGQLLQPRFCDDSGLGVPASPCRDSMAEGRVCCQ
;
A
#
# COMPACT_ATOMS: atom_id res chain seq x y z
N MET A 1 -5.00 -41.89 31.87
CA MET A 1 -5.81 -41.74 33.11
C MET A 1 -5.16 -40.71 34.00
N ALA A 2 -5.96 -39.75 34.49
CA ALA A 2 -5.67 -38.76 35.54
C ALA A 2 -4.50 -37.76 35.32
N VAL A 3 -4.79 -36.65 34.64
CA VAL A 3 -4.49 -35.30 35.16
C VAL A 3 -5.66 -34.40 34.75
N ALA A 4 -6.53 -34.11 35.70
CA ALA A 4 -7.60 -33.13 35.57
C ALA A 4 -7.79 -32.40 36.90
N ALA A 5 -8.16 -31.12 36.78
CA ALA A 5 -8.74 -30.24 37.79
C ALA A 5 -7.79 -29.58 38.82
N ALA A 6 -7.46 -28.31 38.57
CA ALA A 6 -7.84 -27.21 39.46
C ALA A 6 -7.40 -25.85 38.88
N ALA A 7 -8.27 -25.26 38.05
CA ALA A 7 -8.29 -23.82 37.79
C ALA A 7 -9.68 -23.31 38.17
N ALA A 8 -9.80 -22.66 39.33
CA ALA A 8 -10.88 -21.74 39.68
C ALA A 8 -10.64 -21.17 41.09
N ALA A 9 -10.24 -19.89 41.17
CA ALA A 9 -10.64 -18.89 42.19
C ALA A 9 -9.55 -17.81 42.39
N GLY A 10 -9.68 -16.69 41.69
CA GLY A 10 -9.49 -15.39 42.37
C GLY A 10 -10.88 -14.88 42.81
N PRO A 11 -11.04 -13.73 43.48
CA PRO A 11 -10.11 -12.95 44.31
C PRO A 11 -10.85 -12.43 45.57
N VAL A 12 -10.71 -13.05 46.76
CA VAL A 12 -11.51 -12.62 47.95
C VAL A 12 -10.68 -12.44 49.24
N PHE A 13 -9.39 -12.76 49.23
CA PHE A 13 -8.63 -12.81 50.49
C PHE A 13 -7.94 -11.50 50.89
N TRP A 14 -7.71 -10.56 49.96
CA TRP A 14 -6.98 -9.31 50.26
C TRP A 14 -7.87 -8.09 50.56
N ARG A 15 -9.20 -8.20 50.40
CA ARG A 15 -10.15 -7.12 50.74
C ARG A 15 -10.74 -7.20 52.16
N ARG A 16 -10.38 -8.22 52.95
CA ARG A 16 -10.92 -8.40 54.32
C ARG A 16 -9.92 -8.17 55.46
N LEU A 17 -8.68 -7.79 55.18
CA LEU A 17 -7.68 -7.51 56.23
C LEU A 17 -7.35 -6.03 56.46
N LEU A 18 -7.96 -5.10 55.72
CA LEU A 18 -7.73 -3.65 55.86
C LEU A 18 -8.87 -2.90 56.57
N GLY A 19 -9.82 -3.63 57.18
CA GLY A 19 -11.00 -3.06 57.85
C GLY A 19 -10.89 -2.87 59.36
N LEU A 20 -9.74 -3.15 59.97
CA LEU A 20 -9.56 -3.08 61.42
C LEU A 20 -8.27 -2.35 61.75
N LEU A 21 -8.33 -1.01 61.80
CA LEU A 21 -7.66 -0.15 62.80
C LEU A 21 -7.96 1.34 62.49
N PRO A 22 -8.27 2.16 63.51
CA PRO A 22 -8.84 3.50 63.32
C PRO A 22 -7.79 4.61 63.28
N GLY A 23 -8.13 5.70 62.57
CA GLY A 23 -7.90 7.06 63.11
C GLY A 23 -6.58 7.77 62.79
N ARG A 24 -6.62 8.50 61.67
CA ARG A 24 -6.00 9.82 61.41
C ARG A 24 -4.55 9.91 60.88
N PRO A 25 -4.31 10.94 60.03
CA PRO A 25 -3.39 10.90 58.91
C PRO A 25 -2.16 11.78 59.16
N GLY A 26 -0.96 11.24 59.01
CA GLY A 26 0.25 12.02 59.22
C GLY A 26 1.59 11.29 59.06
N LEU A 27 1.59 9.94 59.00
CA LEU A 27 2.83 9.16 58.91
C LEU A 27 3.01 8.32 57.64
N ALA A 28 2.07 8.33 56.70
CA ALA A 28 2.22 7.64 55.40
C ALA A 28 3.04 8.45 54.37
N ALA A 29 3.28 9.74 54.62
CA ALA A 29 4.04 10.61 53.72
C ALA A 29 5.56 10.62 53.97
N LEU A 30 6.05 9.95 55.03
CA LEU A 30 7.48 9.92 55.38
C LEU A 30 8.18 8.58 55.05
N LEU A 31 7.43 7.50 54.77
CA LEU A 31 8.01 6.19 54.40
C LEU A 31 7.96 5.88 52.89
N GLY A 32 7.27 6.70 52.08
CA GLY A 32 7.30 6.58 50.61
C GLY A 32 8.49 7.26 49.93
N ARG A 33 9.25 8.13 50.63
CA ARG A 33 10.35 8.92 50.03
C ARG A 33 11.77 8.40 50.33
N LEU A 34 11.90 7.22 50.95
CA LEU A 34 13.19 6.60 51.28
C LEU A 34 13.47 5.26 50.56
N SER A 35 12.52 4.71 49.79
CA SER A 35 12.78 3.57 48.91
C SER A 35 13.27 3.96 47.50
N ASP A 36 13.05 5.20 47.07
CA ASP A 36 13.44 5.69 45.73
C ASP A 36 14.84 6.34 45.67
N ARG A 37 15.59 6.32 46.77
CA ARG A 37 16.96 6.88 46.83
C ARG A 37 18.09 5.83 46.94
N LEU A 38 17.78 4.54 46.81
CA LEU A 38 18.79 3.46 46.86
C LEU A 38 18.84 2.54 45.62
N GLY A 39 18.09 2.86 44.55
CA GLY A 39 18.16 2.13 43.26
C GLY A 39 18.91 2.83 42.12
N ARG A 40 19.28 4.11 42.28
CA ARG A 40 19.96 4.91 41.24
C ARG A 40 21.38 5.26 41.65
N ASN A 41 22.27 4.26 41.70
CA ASN A 41 23.71 4.47 41.59
C ASN A 41 24.46 3.17 41.32
N ARG A 42 24.27 2.64 40.10
CA ARG A 42 25.21 1.72 39.44
C ARG A 42 24.87 1.73 37.96
N ASP A 43 25.63 2.52 37.20
CA ASP A 43 26.09 2.24 35.84
C ASP A 43 26.60 3.53 35.18
N ARG A 44 27.78 3.96 35.64
CA ARG A 44 28.74 4.71 34.83
C ARG A 44 30.04 3.91 34.86
N GLN A 45 30.54 3.63 33.65
CA GLN A 45 31.78 2.90 33.31
C GLN A 45 31.77 1.36 33.40
N ARG A 46 31.65 0.72 32.22
CA ARG A 46 32.57 -0.33 31.68
C ARG A 46 32.14 -0.68 30.24
N ARG A 47 32.97 -0.35 29.25
CA ARG A 47 33.83 -1.27 28.47
C ARG A 47 33.08 -2.39 27.73
N ARG A 48 33.23 -2.34 26.40
CA ARG A 48 33.03 -3.41 25.39
C ARG A 48 33.17 -4.82 25.97
N SER A 49 32.14 -5.64 25.81
CA SER A 49 32.20 -7.12 25.93
C SER A 49 30.94 -7.76 25.31
N PRO A 50 30.92 -9.06 24.99
CA PRO A 50 30.58 -9.59 23.69
C PRO A 50 29.24 -10.33 23.69
N TRP A 51 28.14 -9.59 23.53
CA TRP A 51 26.80 -10.17 23.41
C TRP A 51 26.20 -10.09 21.99
N LEU A 52 26.96 -9.57 21.02
CA LEU A 52 26.60 -9.57 19.59
C LEU A 52 26.82 -10.93 18.89
N LEU A 53 27.11 -12.00 19.64
CA LEU A 53 27.25 -13.36 19.10
C LEU A 53 26.16 -14.34 19.58
N LEU A 54 25.11 -13.86 20.28
CA LEU A 54 24.00 -14.70 20.76
C LEU A 54 22.61 -14.18 20.38
N ALA A 55 22.53 -13.21 19.47
CA ALA A 55 21.28 -12.71 18.90
C ALA A 55 20.41 -13.74 18.11
N PRO A 56 20.85 -14.95 17.70
CA PRO A 56 19.95 -15.87 16.99
C PRO A 56 18.96 -16.66 17.88
N LEU A 57 18.95 -16.48 19.22
CA LEU A 57 18.20 -17.36 20.12
C LEU A 57 16.91 -16.79 20.72
N LEU A 58 16.46 -15.61 20.27
CA LEU A 58 15.19 -15.00 20.75
C LEU A 58 14.32 -14.45 19.61
N SER A 59 14.38 -15.05 18.42
CA SER A 59 13.32 -14.85 17.41
C SER A 59 12.11 -15.70 17.78
N PRO A 60 10.87 -15.19 17.67
CA PRO A 60 9.69 -16.04 17.70
C PRO A 60 9.80 -17.07 16.57
N THR A 61 9.57 -18.34 16.91
CA THR A 61 9.64 -19.46 15.96
C THR A 61 8.63 -19.26 14.83
N VAL A 62 9.13 -18.95 13.64
CA VAL A 62 8.41 -19.16 12.38
C VAL A 62 8.05 -20.65 12.28
N PRO A 63 6.82 -21.04 11.91
CA PRO A 63 6.49 -22.45 11.75
C PRO A 63 7.40 -23.08 10.70
N GLN A 64 8.25 -24.03 11.10
CA GLN A 64 8.96 -24.88 10.14
C GLN A 64 7.93 -25.76 9.43
N VAL A 65 7.66 -25.44 8.17
CA VAL A 65 6.85 -26.25 7.27
C VAL A 65 7.73 -27.36 6.71
N THR A 66 7.66 -28.55 7.29
CA THR A 66 8.24 -29.76 6.71
C THR A 66 7.20 -30.44 5.81
N SER A 67 7.37 -30.36 4.49
CA SER A 67 6.66 -31.22 3.54
C SER A 67 7.38 -32.57 3.42
N PRO A 68 6.67 -33.71 3.43
CA PRO A 68 7.27 -35.00 3.10
C PRO A 68 7.63 -35.04 1.60
N PRO A 69 8.72 -35.73 1.21
CA PRO A 69 9.14 -35.81 -0.18
C PRO A 69 8.18 -36.71 -0.95
N CYS A 70 7.36 -36.12 -1.84
CA CYS A 70 6.61 -36.88 -2.83
C CYS A 70 7.32 -36.74 -4.17
N CYS A 71 7.78 -37.86 -4.71
CA CYS A 71 8.63 -37.96 -5.87
C CYS A 71 7.89 -37.58 -7.17
N LEU A 72 8.63 -36.95 -8.10
CA LEU A 72 8.35 -36.75 -9.53
C LEU A 72 7.30 -35.67 -9.89
N CYS A 73 7.67 -34.40 -9.72
CA CYS A 73 7.13 -33.21 -10.44
C CYS A 73 8.30 -32.20 -10.62
N PRO A 74 8.33 -31.35 -11.67
CA PRO A 74 9.41 -30.38 -11.87
C PRO A 74 9.54 -29.41 -10.68
N GLU A 75 10.77 -28.99 -10.37
CA GLU A 75 11.17 -28.40 -9.08
C GLU A 75 10.66 -26.97 -8.80
N GLY A 76 10.07 -26.27 -9.77
CA GLY A 76 9.76 -24.84 -9.67
C GLY A 76 8.47 -24.53 -8.90
N VAL A 77 7.38 -25.23 -9.21
CA VAL A 77 6.04 -24.97 -8.63
C VAL A 77 5.98 -25.35 -7.15
N HIS A 78 6.72 -26.39 -6.74
CA HIS A 78 6.76 -26.80 -5.33
C HIS A 78 7.29 -25.72 -4.40
N ARG A 79 8.19 -24.84 -4.87
CA ARG A 79 8.82 -23.80 -4.05
C ARG A 79 7.81 -22.83 -3.44
N PHE A 80 6.73 -22.51 -4.15
CA PHE A 80 5.74 -21.52 -3.72
C PHE A 80 4.46 -22.13 -3.14
N GLN A 81 4.39 -23.46 -3.00
CA GLN A 81 3.23 -24.14 -2.43
C GLN A 81 2.92 -23.73 -0.99
N TRP A 82 3.87 -23.17 -0.25
CA TRP A 82 3.61 -22.65 1.09
C TRP A 82 2.56 -21.53 1.11
N ILE A 83 2.36 -20.79 0.00
CA ILE A 83 1.37 -19.72 -0.12
C ILE A 83 -0.05 -20.27 0.08
N ARG A 84 -0.33 -21.52 -0.35
CA ARG A 84 -1.64 -22.17 -0.15
C ARG A 84 -2.02 -22.38 1.33
N ASN A 85 -1.05 -22.28 2.23
CA ASN A 85 -1.29 -22.31 3.68
C ASN A 85 -1.91 -21.02 4.20
N LEU A 86 -1.93 -19.95 3.39
CA LEU A 86 -2.50 -18.65 3.73
C LEU A 86 -3.77 -18.36 2.92
N VAL A 87 -3.80 -18.74 1.64
CA VAL A 87 -4.85 -18.36 0.66
C VAL A 87 -5.30 -19.54 -0.21
N PRO A 88 -6.43 -19.44 -0.93
CA PRO A 88 -6.80 -20.50 -1.88
C PRO A 88 -5.78 -20.58 -3.02
N GLU A 89 -5.54 -21.78 -3.51
CA GLU A 89 -4.68 -22.08 -4.66
C GLU A 89 -5.59 -22.48 -5.82
N PHE A 90 -5.59 -21.71 -6.92
CA PHE A 90 -6.39 -22.01 -8.10
C PHE A 90 -5.48 -22.47 -9.25
N GLY A 91 -5.62 -23.73 -9.67
CA GLY A 91 -4.97 -24.25 -10.87
C GLY A 91 -5.72 -23.83 -12.13
N VAL A 92 -5.03 -23.20 -13.08
CA VAL A 92 -5.57 -22.78 -14.37
C VAL A 92 -4.66 -23.21 -15.52
N SER A 93 -5.23 -23.30 -16.73
CA SER A 93 -4.45 -23.42 -17.96
C SER A 93 -3.84 -22.06 -18.31
N SER A 94 -2.55 -22.02 -18.62
CA SER A 94 -1.83 -20.83 -19.10
C SER A 94 -2.49 -20.22 -20.34
N SER A 95 -3.16 -21.02 -21.17
CA SER A 95 -3.93 -20.54 -22.33
C SER A 95 -5.11 -19.64 -21.97
N HIS A 96 -5.54 -19.64 -20.71
CA HIS A 96 -6.60 -18.78 -20.18
C HIS A 96 -6.05 -17.51 -19.53
N VAL A 97 -4.73 -17.35 -19.46
CA VAL A 97 -4.08 -16.17 -18.89
C VAL A 97 -3.50 -15.34 -20.03
N ARG A 98 -3.94 -14.09 -20.13
CA ARG A 98 -3.44 -13.14 -21.12
C ARG A 98 -2.97 -11.85 -20.45
N VAL A 99 -1.72 -11.47 -20.71
CA VAL A 99 -1.19 -10.17 -20.30
C VAL A 99 -1.56 -9.13 -21.35
N LEU A 100 -2.25 -8.05 -20.97
CA LEU A 100 -2.58 -6.96 -21.90
C LEU A 100 -1.47 -5.92 -21.90
N SER A 101 -1.27 -5.31 -23.05
CA SER A 101 -0.10 -4.47 -23.35
C SER A 101 -0.36 -2.97 -23.24
N SER A 102 -1.63 -2.54 -23.27
CA SER A 102 -1.96 -1.11 -23.35
C SER A 102 -3.28 -0.72 -22.67
N PRO A 103 -3.42 0.55 -22.24
CA PRO A 103 -4.67 1.13 -21.74
C PRO A 103 -5.86 0.96 -22.70
N ALA A 104 -5.61 1.12 -24.01
CA ALA A 104 -6.65 0.98 -25.03
C ALA A 104 -7.15 -0.48 -25.15
N GLU A 105 -6.23 -1.45 -25.10
CA GLU A 105 -6.59 -2.87 -25.09
C GLU A 105 -7.40 -3.23 -23.84
N PHE A 106 -7.03 -2.69 -22.68
CA PHE A 106 -7.78 -2.85 -21.43
C PHE A 106 -9.21 -2.31 -21.55
N PHE A 107 -9.38 -1.08 -22.05
CA PHE A 107 -10.68 -0.45 -22.21
C PHE A 107 -11.58 -1.18 -23.22
N GLU A 108 -11.05 -1.53 -24.39
CA GLU A 108 -11.81 -2.24 -25.42
C GLU A 108 -12.18 -3.66 -25.00
N LEU A 109 -11.29 -4.38 -24.32
CA LEU A 109 -11.61 -5.69 -23.77
C LEU A 109 -12.73 -5.59 -22.73
N MET A 110 -12.69 -4.60 -21.85
CA MET A 110 -13.72 -4.36 -20.85
C MET A 110 -15.09 -4.16 -21.49
N LYS A 111 -15.20 -3.25 -22.47
CA LYS A 111 -16.43 -3.02 -23.24
C LYS A 111 -16.89 -4.29 -23.96
N GLY A 112 -15.96 -5.03 -24.57
CA GLY A 112 -16.25 -6.30 -25.23
C GLY A 112 -16.88 -7.33 -24.29
N GLN A 113 -16.30 -7.48 -23.10
CA GLN A 113 -16.78 -8.41 -22.08
C GLN A 113 -18.13 -7.99 -21.48
N ILE A 114 -18.35 -6.69 -21.25
CA ILE A 114 -19.66 -6.17 -20.81
C ILE A 114 -20.75 -6.55 -21.79
N ARG A 115 -20.54 -6.35 -23.11
CA ARG A 115 -21.56 -6.59 -24.13
C ARG A 115 -22.01 -8.05 -24.21
N VAL A 116 -21.14 -8.98 -23.86
CA VAL A 116 -21.44 -10.42 -23.93
C VAL A 116 -21.93 -11.00 -22.60
N ALA A 117 -21.72 -10.30 -21.48
CA ALA A 117 -22.09 -10.77 -20.15
C ALA A 117 -23.59 -11.12 -20.03
N LYS A 118 -23.88 -12.21 -19.31
CA LYS A 118 -25.24 -12.75 -19.13
C LYS A 118 -25.65 -12.96 -17.68
N LYS A 119 -24.72 -13.10 -16.74
CA LYS A 119 -25.02 -13.42 -15.34
C LYS A 119 -24.58 -12.29 -14.41
N ARG A 120 -23.33 -11.85 -14.52
CA ARG A 120 -22.79 -10.82 -13.61
C ARG A 120 -21.74 -9.94 -14.27
N VAL A 121 -21.77 -8.67 -13.91
CA VAL A 121 -20.66 -7.74 -14.05
C VAL A 121 -20.30 -7.24 -12.65
N VAL A 122 -19.04 -7.38 -12.26
CA VAL A 122 -18.56 -6.91 -10.96
C VAL A 122 -17.37 -5.99 -11.19
N MET A 123 -17.41 -4.78 -10.63
CA MET A 123 -16.35 -3.79 -10.81
C MET A 123 -15.96 -3.21 -9.47
N ALA A 124 -14.74 -3.47 -9.02
CA ALA A 124 -14.11 -2.79 -7.91
C ALA A 124 -13.06 -1.82 -8.47
N SER A 125 -13.10 -0.56 -8.03
CA SER A 125 -12.13 0.47 -8.42
C SER A 125 -12.12 1.59 -7.38
N LEU A 126 -11.06 2.41 -7.33
CA LEU A 126 -11.02 3.53 -6.39
C LEU A 126 -12.15 4.53 -6.68
N TYR A 127 -12.36 4.83 -7.96
CA TYR A 127 -13.40 5.72 -8.47
C TYR A 127 -13.71 5.39 -9.94
N LEU A 128 -14.87 5.88 -10.40
CA LEU A 128 -15.21 6.00 -11.81
C LEU A 128 -15.16 7.49 -12.20
N GLY A 129 -14.35 7.82 -13.19
CA GLY A 129 -14.24 9.18 -13.71
C GLY A 129 -15.55 9.69 -14.33
N THR A 130 -15.54 10.94 -14.78
CA THR A 130 -16.74 11.60 -15.31
C THR A 130 -16.57 12.12 -16.74
N GLY A 131 -15.55 11.65 -17.43
CA GLY A 131 -15.26 12.02 -18.82
C GLY A 131 -16.08 11.21 -19.84
N PRO A 132 -15.81 11.44 -21.14
CA PRO A 132 -16.52 10.78 -22.23
C PRO A 132 -16.30 9.26 -22.30
N LEU A 133 -15.10 8.77 -21.99
CA LEU A 133 -14.79 7.34 -22.06
C LEU A 133 -15.45 6.56 -20.92
N GLU A 134 -15.54 7.16 -19.73
CA GLU A 134 -16.27 6.61 -18.59
C GLU A 134 -17.77 6.59 -18.86
N GLN A 135 -18.31 7.65 -19.49
CA GLN A 135 -19.70 7.65 -19.95
C GLN A 135 -19.94 6.53 -20.96
N GLU A 136 -19.04 6.33 -21.93
CA GLU A 136 -19.16 5.23 -22.90
C GLU A 136 -19.20 3.85 -22.21
N LEU A 137 -18.43 3.68 -21.14
CA LEU A 137 -18.44 2.46 -20.33
C LEU A 137 -19.79 2.26 -19.61
N VAL A 138 -20.35 3.33 -19.03
CA VAL A 138 -21.67 3.30 -18.38
C VAL A 138 -22.79 3.04 -19.39
N ASP A 139 -22.74 3.66 -20.57
CA ASP A 139 -23.68 3.43 -21.66
C ASP A 139 -23.61 1.98 -22.16
N CYS A 140 -22.41 1.38 -22.13
CA CYS A 140 -22.21 -0.03 -22.44
C CYS A 140 -22.90 -0.95 -21.42
N LEU A 141 -22.83 -0.63 -20.11
CA LEU A 141 -23.55 -1.36 -19.06
C LEU A 141 -25.07 -1.23 -19.24
N GLU A 142 -25.54 0.01 -19.42
CA GLU A 142 -26.95 0.31 -19.63
C GLU A 142 -27.53 -0.46 -20.81
N SER A 143 -26.92 -0.34 -21.99
CA SER A 143 -27.40 -1.02 -23.20
C SER A 143 -27.37 -2.55 -23.07
N THR A 144 -26.48 -3.11 -22.27
CA THR A 144 -26.41 -4.56 -22.01
C THR A 144 -27.53 -5.00 -21.06
N LEU A 145 -27.79 -4.24 -20.00
CA LEU A 145 -28.91 -4.48 -19.07
C LEU A 145 -30.26 -4.41 -19.80
N GLU A 146 -30.46 -3.41 -20.66
CA GLU A 146 -31.67 -3.29 -21.47
C GLU A 146 -31.88 -4.50 -22.38
N LYS A 147 -30.83 -4.92 -23.10
CA LYS A 147 -30.88 -6.11 -23.96
C LYS A 147 -31.16 -7.38 -23.15
N SER A 148 -30.59 -7.48 -21.96
CA SER A 148 -30.81 -8.60 -21.03
C SER A 148 -32.28 -8.71 -20.62
N LEU A 149 -32.93 -7.58 -20.37
CA LEU A 149 -34.35 -7.51 -20.01
C LEU A 149 -35.30 -7.75 -21.18
N GLN A 150 -34.94 -7.29 -22.38
CA GLN A 150 -35.76 -7.42 -23.59
C GLN A 150 -35.62 -8.77 -24.30
N ALA A 151 -34.64 -9.60 -23.90
CA ALA A 151 -34.40 -10.89 -24.52
C ALA A 151 -35.60 -11.84 -24.33
N LYS A 152 -35.84 -12.71 -25.32
CA LYS A 152 -36.91 -13.73 -25.29
C LYS A 152 -36.84 -14.62 -24.04
N PHE A 153 -35.63 -14.84 -23.54
CA PHE A 153 -35.37 -15.46 -22.24
C PHE A 153 -34.54 -14.45 -21.43
N PRO A 154 -35.18 -13.65 -20.56
CA PRO A 154 -34.49 -12.60 -19.83
C PRO A 154 -33.35 -13.17 -18.98
N SER A 155 -32.13 -12.71 -19.22
CA SER A 155 -31.02 -13.04 -18.33
C SER A 155 -31.17 -12.26 -17.02
N ASN A 156 -30.90 -12.92 -15.89
CA ASN A 156 -30.84 -12.26 -14.58
C ASN A 156 -29.46 -11.60 -14.39
N LEU A 157 -29.05 -10.78 -15.36
CA LEU A 157 -27.77 -10.06 -15.30
C LEU A 157 -27.78 -9.11 -14.11
N LYS A 158 -26.80 -9.26 -13.22
CA LYS A 158 -26.56 -8.36 -12.09
C LYS A 158 -25.30 -7.54 -12.32
N VAL A 159 -25.29 -6.30 -11.86
CA VAL A 159 -24.14 -5.40 -11.89
C VAL A 159 -23.84 -4.95 -10.46
N SER A 160 -22.65 -5.27 -9.97
CA SER A 160 -22.17 -4.86 -8.64
C SER A 160 -20.95 -3.96 -8.81
N ILE A 161 -21.03 -2.73 -8.32
CA ILE A 161 -19.95 -1.74 -8.42
C ILE A 161 -19.52 -1.35 -7.01
N LEU A 162 -18.25 -1.54 -6.68
CA LEU A 162 -17.64 -1.15 -5.41
C LEU A 162 -16.63 -0.02 -5.65
N LEU A 163 -16.88 1.14 -5.05
CA LEU A 163 -16.00 2.32 -5.11
C LEU A 163 -15.63 2.81 -3.71
N ASP A 164 -14.65 3.70 -3.62
CA ASP A 164 -14.42 4.46 -2.38
C ASP A 164 -15.44 5.60 -2.23
N PHE A 165 -15.99 5.76 -1.03
CA PHE A 165 -17.01 6.77 -0.73
C PHE A 165 -16.48 8.19 -0.88
N THR A 166 -15.27 8.46 -0.40
CA THR A 166 -14.70 9.82 -0.43
C THR A 166 -14.30 10.21 -1.84
N ARG A 167 -13.69 9.29 -2.59
CA ARG A 167 -13.30 9.54 -3.99
C ARG A 167 -14.52 9.58 -4.92
N GLY A 168 -15.44 8.64 -4.74
CA GLY A 168 -16.66 8.53 -5.55
C GLY A 168 -17.69 9.65 -5.32
N SER A 169 -17.56 10.43 -4.23
CA SER A 169 -18.46 11.54 -3.89
C SER A 169 -17.84 12.94 -4.09
N ARG A 170 -16.63 13.04 -4.65
CA ARG A 170 -15.90 14.32 -4.74
C ARG A 170 -16.48 15.26 -5.78
N GLY A 171 -16.81 16.48 -5.37
CA GLY A 171 -17.33 17.51 -6.29
C GLY A 171 -18.77 17.25 -6.73
N ARG A 172 -19.31 18.17 -7.54
CA ARG A 172 -20.72 18.12 -7.97
C ARG A 172 -21.01 17.03 -8.99
N LYS A 173 -20.11 16.86 -9.97
CA LYS A 173 -20.09 15.72 -10.88
C LYS A 173 -19.03 14.75 -10.38
N ASN A 174 -19.45 13.53 -10.09
CA ASN A 174 -18.64 12.48 -9.50
C ASN A 174 -19.15 11.09 -9.89
N SER A 175 -18.47 10.03 -9.43
CA SER A 175 -18.83 8.65 -9.74
C SER A 175 -20.26 8.30 -9.36
N ARG A 176 -20.77 8.79 -8.23
CA ARG A 176 -22.16 8.53 -7.82
C ARG A 176 -23.15 9.13 -8.80
N THR A 177 -22.97 10.39 -9.15
CA THR A 177 -23.86 11.08 -10.10
C THR A 177 -23.81 10.46 -11.49
N MET A 178 -22.65 9.91 -11.90
CA MET A 178 -22.48 9.19 -13.16
C MET A 178 -23.24 7.85 -13.18
N LEU A 179 -23.27 7.15 -12.05
CA LEU A 179 -23.94 5.84 -11.92
C LEU A 179 -25.42 5.93 -11.53
N LEU A 180 -25.87 7.08 -11.04
CA LEU A 180 -27.24 7.27 -10.54
C LEU A 180 -28.33 6.92 -11.58
N PRO A 181 -28.22 7.31 -12.87
CA PRO A 181 -29.21 6.94 -13.89
C PRO A 181 -29.35 5.42 -14.04
N LEU A 182 -28.22 4.69 -13.99
CA LEU A 182 -28.19 3.24 -14.10
C LEU A 182 -28.92 2.59 -12.91
N LEU A 183 -28.65 3.09 -11.69
CA LEU A 183 -29.29 2.61 -10.47
C LEU A 183 -30.80 2.89 -10.45
N GLN A 184 -31.23 4.06 -10.92
CA GLN A 184 -32.64 4.45 -10.99
C GLN A 184 -33.42 3.61 -12.01
N ARG A 185 -32.82 3.29 -13.17
CA ARG A 185 -33.45 2.51 -14.24
C ARG A 185 -33.49 1.02 -13.92
N PHE A 186 -32.48 0.50 -13.21
CA PHE A 186 -32.32 -0.93 -12.95
C PHE A 186 -32.11 -1.25 -11.46
N PRO A 187 -33.00 -0.81 -10.55
CA PRO A 187 -32.79 -0.90 -9.10
C PRO A 187 -32.64 -2.34 -8.59
N GLU A 188 -33.26 -3.31 -9.26
CA GLU A 188 -33.16 -4.73 -8.90
C GLU A 188 -31.88 -5.40 -9.42
N GLN A 189 -31.21 -4.82 -10.43
CA GLN A 189 -30.08 -5.45 -11.12
C GLN A 189 -28.75 -4.79 -10.75
N VAL A 190 -28.78 -3.51 -10.38
CA VAL A 190 -27.59 -2.70 -10.15
C VAL A 190 -27.45 -2.43 -8.66
N ARG A 191 -26.27 -2.71 -8.13
CA ARG A 191 -25.86 -2.39 -6.76
C ARG A 191 -24.60 -1.53 -6.82
N VAL A 192 -24.61 -0.38 -6.14
CA VAL A 192 -23.42 0.48 -6.00
C VAL A 192 -23.07 0.61 -4.52
N SER A 193 -21.93 0.03 -4.15
CA SER A 193 -21.35 0.05 -2.81
C SER A 193 -20.21 1.08 -2.73
N LEU A 194 -20.18 1.85 -1.66
CA LEU A 194 -19.25 2.94 -1.40
C LEU A 194 -18.53 2.67 -0.08
N PHE A 195 -17.32 2.16 -0.15
CA PHE A 195 -16.52 1.84 1.02
C PHE A 195 -16.10 3.11 1.75
N HIS A 196 -16.13 3.09 3.07
CA HIS A 196 -15.66 4.20 3.88
C HIS A 196 -14.71 3.68 4.95
N THR A 197 -13.49 4.22 4.98
CA THR A 197 -12.49 3.81 5.98
C THR A 197 -13.00 3.96 7.41
N PRO A 198 -12.77 2.97 8.30
CA PRO A 198 -13.19 3.05 9.69
C PRO A 198 -12.38 4.06 10.50
N HIS A 199 -11.30 4.63 9.94
CA HIS A 199 -10.45 5.59 10.64
C HIS A 199 -10.92 7.04 10.49
N LEU A 200 -11.72 7.36 9.45
CA LEU A 200 -12.26 8.70 9.23
C LEU A 200 -13.61 8.86 9.96
N ARG A 201 -13.60 9.32 11.21
CA ARG A 201 -14.81 9.41 12.07
C ARG A 201 -14.90 10.73 12.84
N GLY A 202 -16.09 11.06 13.33
CA GLY A 202 -16.31 12.19 14.25
C GLY A 202 -15.78 13.53 13.73
N LEU A 203 -15.10 14.29 14.60
CA LEU A 203 -14.51 15.59 14.26
C LEU A 203 -13.45 15.50 13.15
N LEU A 204 -12.72 14.38 13.06
CA LEU A 204 -11.70 14.18 12.02
C LEU A 204 -12.33 14.31 10.62
N ARG A 205 -13.53 13.75 10.44
CA ARG A 205 -14.30 13.87 9.19
C ARG A 205 -14.78 15.29 8.90
N LEU A 206 -15.09 16.08 9.93
CA LEU A 206 -15.60 17.44 9.78
C LEU A 206 -14.48 18.46 9.53
N LEU A 207 -13.28 18.21 10.05
CA LEU A 207 -12.16 19.14 10.04
C LEU A 207 -11.18 18.89 8.89
N ILE A 208 -11.05 17.64 8.43
CA ILE A 208 -10.14 17.32 7.33
C ILE A 208 -10.75 17.76 5.99
N PRO A 209 -10.06 18.62 5.21
CA PRO A 209 -10.53 18.98 3.88
C PRO A 209 -10.65 17.74 2.99
N GLU A 210 -11.62 17.74 2.07
CA GLU A 210 -11.93 16.57 1.21
C GLU A 210 -10.72 15.99 0.47
N ARG A 211 -9.70 16.80 0.19
CA ARG A 211 -8.46 16.35 -0.44
C ARG A 211 -7.62 15.48 0.49
N PHE A 212 -7.54 15.79 1.79
CA PHE A 212 -6.69 15.07 2.74
C PHE A 212 -7.36 13.84 3.35
N ASN A 213 -8.68 13.67 3.19
CA ASN A 213 -9.42 12.46 3.61
C ASN A 213 -8.80 11.18 3.04
N GLU A 214 -8.16 11.28 1.88
CA GLU A 214 -7.47 10.18 1.18
C GLU A 214 -6.27 9.62 1.95
N THR A 215 -5.61 10.43 2.77
CA THR A 215 -4.39 10.02 3.50
C THR A 215 -4.65 9.01 4.62
N ILE A 216 -5.92 8.81 5.00
CA ILE A 216 -6.31 8.01 6.16
C ILE A 216 -6.50 6.53 5.82
N GLY A 217 -6.92 6.22 4.58
CA GLY A 217 -7.17 4.88 4.10
C GLY A 217 -8.32 4.84 3.09
N LEU A 218 -8.17 4.07 2.02
CA LEU A 218 -9.10 3.98 0.89
C LEU A 218 -9.43 2.53 0.54
N GLN A 219 -10.56 2.32 -0.13
CA GLN A 219 -10.70 1.14 -0.98
C GLN A 219 -9.71 1.28 -2.14
N HIS A 220 -8.94 0.25 -2.42
CA HIS A 220 -7.98 0.29 -3.53
C HIS A 220 -7.94 -1.02 -4.32
N ILE A 221 -8.94 -1.88 -4.21
CA ILE A 221 -9.08 -3.09 -5.05
C ILE A 221 -9.45 -2.69 -6.48
N LYS A 222 -8.78 -3.28 -7.49
CA LYS A 222 -9.11 -3.11 -8.92
C LYS A 222 -9.31 -4.47 -9.56
N VAL A 223 -10.59 -4.83 -9.66
CA VAL A 223 -11.04 -6.11 -10.17
C VAL A 223 -12.24 -5.84 -11.07
N TYR A 224 -12.16 -6.30 -12.32
CA TYR A 224 -13.22 -6.11 -13.31
C TYR A 224 -13.61 -7.47 -13.86
N LEU A 225 -14.82 -7.93 -13.54
CA LEU A 225 -15.26 -9.28 -13.76
C LEU A 225 -16.53 -9.30 -14.62
N PHE A 226 -16.57 -10.26 -15.54
CA PHE A 226 -17.63 -10.46 -16.50
C PHE A 226 -17.93 -11.96 -16.58
N ASP A 227 -19.03 -12.39 -15.98
CA ASP A 227 -19.41 -13.78 -15.79
C ASP A 227 -18.31 -14.65 -15.14
N ASN A 228 -17.51 -15.35 -15.95
CA ASN A 228 -16.45 -16.24 -15.51
C ASN A 228 -15.05 -15.71 -15.83
N SER A 229 -14.96 -14.53 -16.42
CA SER A 229 -13.67 -13.92 -16.78
C SER A 229 -13.39 -12.72 -15.91
N VAL A 230 -12.13 -12.49 -15.55
CA VAL A 230 -11.73 -11.41 -14.66
C VAL A 230 -10.48 -10.70 -15.16
N ILE A 231 -10.46 -9.38 -15.05
CA ILE A 231 -9.30 -8.52 -15.29
C ILE A 231 -8.80 -8.01 -13.93
N LEU A 232 -7.52 -8.27 -13.64
CA LEU A 232 -6.78 -7.77 -12.49
C LEU A 232 -5.81 -6.70 -12.96
N SER A 233 -5.78 -5.55 -12.29
CA SER A 233 -4.96 -4.40 -12.69
C SER A 233 -4.61 -3.49 -11.50
N GLY A 234 -3.74 -2.49 -11.69
CA GLY A 234 -3.63 -1.32 -10.82
C GLY A 234 -4.52 -0.14 -11.27
N ALA A 235 -5.08 -0.22 -12.48
CA ALA A 235 -5.73 0.89 -13.18
C ALA A 235 -7.13 1.20 -12.65
N ASN A 236 -7.43 2.49 -12.49
CA ASN A 236 -8.79 2.96 -12.19
C ASN A 236 -9.64 3.08 -13.46
N LEU A 237 -10.93 3.36 -13.28
CA LEU A 237 -11.84 3.63 -14.39
C LEU A 237 -11.83 5.12 -14.73
N SER A 238 -10.78 5.61 -15.39
CA SER A 238 -10.75 6.99 -15.87
C SER A 238 -10.02 7.17 -17.21
N ASP A 239 -10.24 8.30 -17.87
CA ASP A 239 -9.71 8.63 -19.19
C ASP A 239 -8.21 8.34 -19.33
N SER A 240 -7.39 8.81 -18.39
CA SER A 240 -5.94 8.56 -18.42
C SER A 240 -5.59 7.07 -18.39
N TYR A 241 -6.33 6.27 -17.61
CA TYR A 241 -6.17 4.80 -17.54
C TYR A 241 -6.70 4.04 -18.76
N PHE A 242 -7.45 4.72 -19.63
CA PHE A 242 -7.91 4.18 -20.91
C PHE A 242 -7.05 4.65 -22.09
N THR A 243 -6.22 5.67 -21.90
CA THR A 243 -5.46 6.31 -22.98
C THR A 243 -3.94 6.24 -22.80
N ASN A 244 -3.37 6.92 -21.80
CA ASN A 244 -1.94 7.22 -21.74
C ASN A 244 -1.33 7.16 -20.32
N ARG A 245 -1.92 6.40 -19.40
CA ARG A 245 -1.34 6.04 -18.10
C ARG A 245 -0.91 4.59 -18.12
N GLN A 246 0.40 4.36 -18.10
CA GLN A 246 0.95 3.01 -18.10
C GLN A 246 0.63 2.31 -16.77
N ASP A 247 -0.10 1.22 -16.86
CA ASP A 247 -0.41 0.29 -15.78
C ASP A 247 -0.34 -1.14 -16.34
N ARG A 248 -0.74 -2.14 -15.54
CA ARG A 248 -0.65 -3.56 -15.88
C ARG A 248 -2.01 -4.21 -15.83
N TYR A 249 -2.23 -5.19 -16.70
CA TYR A 249 -3.52 -5.83 -16.82
C TYR A 249 -3.33 -7.31 -17.12
N VAL A 250 -3.91 -8.17 -16.28
CA VAL A 250 -3.98 -9.61 -16.53
C VAL A 250 -5.44 -9.98 -16.71
N PHE A 251 -5.75 -10.57 -17.85
CA PHE A 251 -7.04 -11.14 -18.16
C PHE A 251 -7.01 -12.65 -17.92
N LEU A 252 -7.84 -13.12 -17.00
CA LEU A 252 -8.09 -14.52 -16.71
C LEU A 252 -9.42 -14.90 -17.35
N GLN A 253 -9.37 -15.65 -18.44
CA GLN A 253 -10.52 -16.01 -19.25
C GLN A 253 -11.15 -17.32 -18.77
N ASP A 254 -12.47 -17.32 -18.59
CA ASP A 254 -13.24 -18.52 -18.26
C ASP A 254 -12.72 -19.29 -17.02
N CYS A 255 -12.23 -18.53 -16.02
CA CYS A 255 -11.74 -19.02 -14.73
C CYS A 255 -12.84 -18.92 -13.66
N VAL A 256 -13.78 -19.87 -13.67
CA VAL A 256 -14.99 -19.85 -12.82
C VAL A 256 -14.66 -19.71 -11.33
N GLU A 257 -13.74 -20.53 -10.80
CA GLU A 257 -13.43 -20.53 -9.37
C GLU A 257 -12.79 -19.21 -8.90
N ILE A 258 -11.96 -18.60 -9.75
CA ILE A 258 -11.33 -17.30 -9.48
C ILE A 258 -12.37 -16.18 -9.56
N ALA A 259 -13.24 -16.23 -10.57
CA ALA A 259 -14.33 -15.28 -10.74
C ALA A 259 -15.31 -15.33 -9.54
N ASP A 260 -15.65 -16.52 -9.06
CA ASP A 260 -16.49 -16.70 -7.87
C ASP A 260 -15.82 -16.12 -6.63
N PHE A 261 -14.53 -16.42 -6.40
CA PHE A 261 -13.78 -15.87 -5.28
C PHE A 261 -13.79 -14.33 -5.26
N PHE A 262 -13.48 -13.70 -6.38
CA PHE A 262 -13.43 -12.24 -6.44
C PHE A 262 -14.82 -11.60 -6.39
N THR A 263 -15.86 -12.27 -6.90
CA THR A 263 -17.26 -11.83 -6.71
C THR A 263 -17.60 -11.85 -5.22
N GLU A 264 -17.36 -12.97 -4.53
CA GLU A 264 -17.62 -13.12 -3.09
C GLU A 264 -16.81 -12.11 -2.26
N LEU A 265 -15.55 -11.83 -2.63
CA LEU A 265 -14.71 -10.83 -1.95
C LEU A 265 -15.28 -9.42 -2.12
N VAL A 266 -15.62 -9.02 -3.35
CA VAL A 266 -16.18 -7.69 -3.63
C VAL A 266 -17.52 -7.53 -2.94
N ASP A 267 -18.36 -8.56 -2.92
CA ASP A 267 -19.64 -8.53 -2.20
C ASP A 267 -19.43 -8.47 -0.68
N ALA A 268 -18.44 -9.18 -0.12
CA ALA A 268 -18.14 -9.11 1.31
C ALA A 268 -17.71 -7.70 1.75
N VAL A 269 -16.89 -7.02 0.95
CA VAL A 269 -16.53 -5.61 1.19
C VAL A 269 -17.72 -4.68 0.92
N GLY A 270 -18.50 -4.97 -0.12
CA GLY A 270 -19.72 -4.23 -0.47
C GLY A 270 -20.76 -4.26 0.63
N ASP A 271 -20.98 -5.41 1.28
CA ASP A 271 -21.93 -5.58 2.37
C ASP A 271 -21.62 -4.70 3.58
N VAL A 272 -20.35 -4.49 3.90
CA VAL A 272 -19.92 -3.59 4.98
C VAL A 272 -19.72 -2.15 4.52
N SER A 273 -20.08 -1.84 3.27
CA SER A 273 -19.98 -0.53 2.66
C SER A 273 -21.34 0.17 2.59
N LEU A 274 -21.32 1.48 2.36
CA LEU A 274 -22.53 2.26 2.17
C LEU A 274 -23.15 1.95 0.81
N GLN A 275 -24.45 1.68 0.76
CA GLN A 275 -25.20 1.45 -0.46
C GLN A 275 -25.77 2.76 -0.99
N LEU A 276 -25.36 3.16 -2.20
CA LEU A 276 -25.96 4.28 -2.90
C LEU A 276 -27.41 3.95 -3.25
N GLN A 277 -28.30 4.90 -3.02
CA GLN A 277 -29.73 4.80 -3.31
C GLN A 277 -30.09 5.62 -4.56
N GLY A 278 -31.26 5.34 -5.14
CA GLY A 278 -31.74 6.04 -6.34
C GLY A 278 -31.98 7.55 -6.14
N ASP A 279 -32.05 8.04 -4.91
CA ASP A 279 -32.18 9.46 -4.56
C ASP A 279 -30.83 10.12 -4.20
N ASP A 280 -29.72 9.47 -4.55
CA ASP A 280 -28.33 9.83 -4.18
C ASP A 280 -28.05 9.80 -2.67
N THR A 281 -28.98 9.31 -1.83
CA THR A 281 -28.66 9.04 -0.42
C THR A 281 -27.82 7.78 -0.27
N VAL A 282 -27.24 7.59 0.92
CA VAL A 282 -26.45 6.40 1.25
C VAL A 282 -26.97 5.74 2.51
N GLN A 283 -27.08 4.42 2.48
CA GLN A 283 -27.60 3.61 3.58
C GLN A 283 -26.66 2.45 3.87
N VAL A 284 -26.78 1.84 5.04
CA VAL A 284 -26.07 0.60 5.36
C VAL A 284 -26.99 -0.57 5.03
N VAL A 285 -26.44 -1.71 4.65
CA VAL A 285 -27.21 -2.96 4.52
C VAL A 285 -27.84 -3.30 5.87
N ASP A 286 -29.06 -3.81 5.88
CA ASP A 286 -29.76 -4.16 7.12
C ASP A 286 -28.94 -5.15 7.96
N GLY A 287 -28.91 -4.91 9.27
CA GLY A 287 -28.07 -5.65 10.21
C GLY A 287 -26.56 -5.34 10.17
N MET A 288 -26.06 -4.44 9.30
CA MET A 288 -24.65 -4.06 9.27
C MET A 288 -24.35 -2.84 10.15
N VAL A 289 -23.13 -2.81 10.72
CA VAL A 289 -22.65 -1.69 11.53
C VAL A 289 -22.22 -0.55 10.62
N HIS A 290 -22.62 0.68 10.94
CA HIS A 290 -22.27 1.83 10.13
C HIS A 290 -20.74 2.14 10.20
N PRO A 291 -20.05 2.29 9.05
CA PRO A 291 -18.58 2.40 8.97
C PRO A 291 -17.95 3.62 9.68
N TYR A 292 -18.73 4.65 10.02
CA TYR A 292 -18.24 5.82 10.74
C TYR A 292 -19.18 6.36 11.83
N LYS A 293 -20.46 5.92 11.87
CA LYS A 293 -21.40 6.28 12.95
C LYS A 293 -21.56 5.18 14.00
N GLY A 294 -21.36 3.91 13.63
CA GLY A 294 -21.49 2.77 14.55
C GLY A 294 -20.23 2.55 15.38
N ASP A 295 -20.18 1.49 16.18
CA ASP A 295 -18.95 1.16 16.91
C ASP A 295 -17.82 0.74 15.95
N ARG A 296 -16.59 1.22 16.21
CA ARG A 296 -15.45 0.95 15.31
C ARG A 296 -14.99 -0.49 15.41
N THR A 297 -14.92 -1.03 16.61
CA THR A 297 -14.42 -2.37 16.86
C THR A 297 -15.40 -3.42 16.35
N GLU A 298 -16.70 -3.22 16.55
CA GLU A 298 -17.75 -4.08 15.99
C GLU A 298 -17.74 -4.06 14.46
N TYR A 299 -17.61 -2.88 13.85
CA TYR A 299 -17.49 -2.75 12.39
C TYR A 299 -16.28 -3.52 11.84
N CYS A 300 -15.08 -3.26 12.39
CA CYS A 300 -13.85 -3.92 11.94
C CYS A 300 -13.92 -5.45 12.14
N LYS A 301 -14.49 -5.93 13.25
CA LYS A 301 -14.69 -7.36 13.50
C LYS A 301 -15.68 -7.98 12.51
N ALA A 302 -16.79 -7.31 12.22
CA ALA A 302 -17.78 -7.78 11.26
C ALA A 302 -17.20 -7.85 9.83
N ALA A 303 -16.43 -6.83 9.43
CA ALA A 303 -15.74 -6.80 8.15
C ALA A 303 -14.65 -7.87 8.04
N ASN A 304 -13.78 -8.00 9.05
CA ASN A 304 -12.78 -9.06 9.11
C ASN A 304 -13.43 -10.44 8.95
N LYS A 305 -14.46 -10.74 9.76
CA LYS A 305 -15.16 -12.01 9.71
C LYS A 305 -15.67 -12.32 8.30
N ARG A 306 -16.36 -11.38 7.66
CA ARG A 306 -16.91 -11.57 6.30
C ARG A 306 -15.83 -11.86 5.26
N VAL A 307 -14.76 -11.07 5.24
CA VAL A 307 -13.67 -11.26 4.28
C VAL A 307 -12.92 -12.57 4.54
N MET A 308 -12.62 -12.88 5.80
CA MET A 308 -11.96 -14.14 6.16
C MET A 308 -12.84 -15.36 5.90
N ASP A 309 -14.17 -15.26 6.07
CA ASP A 309 -15.10 -16.34 5.73
C ASP A 309 -15.04 -16.67 4.22
N VAL A 310 -14.93 -15.66 3.34
CA VAL A 310 -14.71 -15.86 1.90
C VAL A 310 -13.39 -16.57 1.63
N ILE A 311 -12.29 -16.06 2.20
CA ILE A 311 -10.95 -16.63 2.01
C ILE A 311 -10.92 -18.09 2.49
N ASN A 312 -11.42 -18.36 3.70
CA ASN A 312 -11.41 -19.69 4.29
C ASN A 312 -12.33 -20.66 3.54
N SER A 313 -13.52 -20.22 3.13
CA SER A 313 -14.44 -21.05 2.35
C SER A 313 -13.84 -21.43 1.01
N ALA A 314 -13.23 -20.48 0.29
CA ALA A 314 -12.53 -20.76 -0.96
C ALA A 314 -11.36 -21.74 -0.76
N ARG A 315 -10.58 -21.58 0.32
CA ARG A 315 -9.51 -22.53 0.68
C ARG A 315 -10.03 -23.93 0.91
N THR A 316 -11.10 -24.09 1.69
CA THR A 316 -11.72 -25.39 1.94
C THR A 316 -12.23 -26.02 0.65
N ARG A 317 -12.87 -25.25 -0.24
CA ARG A 317 -13.32 -25.74 -1.56
C ARG A 317 -12.14 -26.24 -2.41
N GLN A 318 -11.05 -25.47 -2.49
CA GLN A 318 -9.85 -25.88 -3.25
C GLN A 318 -9.16 -27.11 -2.65
N GLN A 319 -9.06 -27.20 -1.32
CA GLN A 319 -8.53 -28.40 -0.65
C GLN A 319 -9.36 -29.65 -0.94
N MET A 320 -10.69 -29.53 -0.96
CA MET A 320 -11.59 -30.64 -1.32
C MET A 320 -11.42 -31.06 -2.78
N LEU A 321 -11.29 -30.10 -3.71
CA LEU A 321 -11.02 -30.39 -5.13
C LEU A 321 -9.69 -31.13 -5.30
N HIS A 322 -8.62 -30.65 -4.68
CA HIS A 322 -7.31 -31.33 -4.73
C HIS A 322 -7.36 -32.75 -4.18
N ALA A 323 -8.05 -32.97 -3.05
CA ALA A 323 -8.23 -34.30 -2.49
C ALA A 323 -9.03 -35.22 -3.43
N GLN A 324 -10.06 -34.72 -4.10
CA GLN A 324 -10.87 -35.51 -5.04
C GLN A 324 -10.09 -35.89 -6.30
N THR A 325 -9.36 -34.95 -6.90
CA THR A 325 -8.52 -35.21 -8.08
C THR A 325 -7.44 -36.24 -7.78
N PHE A 326 -6.82 -36.17 -6.59
CA PHE A 326 -5.79 -37.13 -6.17
C PHE A 326 -6.35 -38.55 -6.01
N HIS A 327 -7.53 -38.71 -5.41
CA HIS A 327 -8.17 -40.03 -5.26
C HIS A 327 -8.73 -40.57 -6.59
N SER A 328 -9.23 -39.71 -7.48
CA SER A 328 -9.79 -40.12 -8.78
C SER A 328 -8.70 -40.60 -9.75
N ASN A 329 -7.51 -40.00 -9.74
CA ASN A 329 -6.38 -40.45 -10.55
C ASN A 329 -5.79 -41.80 -10.09
N SER A 330 -6.11 -42.27 -8.89
CA SER A 330 -5.67 -43.58 -8.39
C SER A 330 -6.58 -44.74 -8.81
N LEU A 331 -7.78 -44.47 -9.35
CA LEU A 331 -8.81 -45.49 -9.63
C LEU A 331 -9.22 -45.58 -11.11
N LEU A 332 -8.87 -44.62 -11.94
CA LEU A 332 -9.20 -44.62 -13.38
C LEU A 332 -7.95 -44.93 -14.21
N THR A 333 -8.02 -45.94 -15.07
CA THR A 333 -7.03 -46.10 -16.14
C THR A 333 -7.16 -44.93 -17.11
N GLN A 334 -6.05 -44.56 -17.75
CA GLN A 334 -5.96 -43.46 -18.70
C GLN A 334 -6.95 -43.59 -19.89
N GLU A 335 -7.50 -44.78 -20.10
CA GLU A 335 -8.50 -45.14 -21.11
C GLU A 335 -9.93 -44.72 -20.70
N ASP A 336 -10.34 -44.90 -19.44
CA ASP A 336 -11.68 -44.55 -18.96
C ASP A 336 -11.88 -43.03 -18.88
N ALA A 337 -10.83 -42.28 -18.54
CA ALA A 337 -10.83 -40.82 -18.56
C ALA A 337 -10.81 -40.21 -19.97
N ALA A 338 -10.56 -41.00 -21.02
CA ALA A 338 -10.68 -40.56 -22.42
C ALA A 338 -12.13 -40.63 -22.92
N ALA A 339 -12.91 -41.60 -22.44
CA ALA A 339 -14.28 -41.83 -22.86
C ALA A 339 -15.28 -40.80 -22.30
N ALA A 340 -14.93 -40.11 -21.19
CA ALA A 340 -15.80 -39.14 -20.53
C ALA A 340 -15.86 -37.75 -21.19
N GLY A 341 -15.04 -37.46 -22.21
CA GLY A 341 -15.07 -36.20 -22.97
C GLY A 341 -14.71 -34.92 -22.18
N ASP A 342 -14.48 -35.01 -20.87
CA ASP A 342 -14.30 -33.87 -19.96
C ASP A 342 -12.82 -33.66 -19.56
N ARG A 343 -11.93 -33.65 -20.55
CA ARG A 343 -10.50 -33.36 -20.30
C ARG A 343 -10.27 -31.86 -20.34
N ARG A 344 -10.60 -31.16 -19.25
CA ARG A 344 -9.90 -29.89 -18.98
C ARG A 344 -8.40 -30.20 -18.90
N PRO A 345 -7.54 -29.49 -19.65
CA PRO A 345 -6.10 -29.72 -19.57
C PRO A 345 -5.64 -29.56 -18.12
N ALA A 346 -4.66 -30.38 -17.72
CA ALA A 346 -4.08 -30.27 -16.38
C ALA A 346 -3.56 -28.83 -16.17
N PRO A 347 -3.75 -28.26 -14.97
CA PRO A 347 -3.27 -26.90 -14.70
C PRO A 347 -1.74 -26.85 -14.79
N ASP A 348 -1.23 -25.84 -15.49
CA ASP A 348 0.22 -25.54 -15.63
C ASP A 348 0.58 -24.19 -15.01
N THR A 349 -0.41 -23.52 -14.43
CA THR A 349 -0.33 -22.20 -13.82
C THR A 349 -1.17 -22.16 -12.55
N TRP A 350 -0.64 -21.58 -11.48
CA TRP A 350 -1.29 -21.46 -10.19
C TRP A 350 -1.48 -19.99 -9.82
N ILE A 351 -2.70 -19.64 -9.45
CA ILE A 351 -3.09 -18.29 -9.06
C ILE A 351 -3.42 -18.27 -7.57
N TYR A 352 -2.78 -17.36 -6.83
CA TYR A 352 -3.02 -17.15 -5.40
C TYR A 352 -3.49 -15.70 -5.18
N PRO A 353 -4.76 -15.46 -4.76
CA PRO A 353 -5.20 -14.12 -4.41
C PRO A 353 -4.65 -13.71 -3.05
N LEU A 354 -3.92 -12.60 -3.01
CA LEU A 354 -3.32 -12.02 -1.81
C LEU A 354 -4.09 -10.76 -1.42
N ILE A 355 -4.53 -10.71 -0.16
CA ILE A 355 -5.42 -9.66 0.35
C ILE A 355 -4.72 -8.87 1.46
N GLN A 356 -4.67 -7.55 1.33
CA GLN A 356 -4.20 -6.65 2.38
C GLN A 356 -5.33 -5.75 2.85
N MET A 357 -5.70 -5.84 4.13
CA MET A 357 -6.70 -4.99 4.75
C MET A 357 -6.33 -4.77 6.22
N LYS A 358 -5.24 -4.03 6.49
CA LYS A 358 -4.78 -3.78 7.87
C LYS A 358 -5.84 -3.18 8.80
N PRO A 359 -6.75 -2.28 8.35
CA PRO A 359 -7.86 -1.81 9.18
C PRO A 359 -8.79 -2.93 9.69
N PHE A 360 -8.77 -4.08 9.03
CA PHE A 360 -9.49 -5.30 9.39
C PHE A 360 -8.55 -6.41 9.89
N GLU A 361 -7.30 -6.11 10.23
CA GLU A 361 -6.32 -7.10 10.71
C GLU A 361 -6.01 -8.23 9.70
N ILE A 362 -6.19 -7.98 8.40
CA ILE A 362 -5.82 -8.93 7.33
C ILE A 362 -4.52 -8.47 6.68
N GLN A 363 -3.49 -9.32 6.72
CA GLN A 363 -2.09 -8.98 6.40
C GLN A 363 -1.42 -9.99 5.47
N ILE A 364 -2.23 -10.73 4.70
CA ILE A 364 -1.75 -11.88 3.93
C ILE A 364 -0.74 -11.43 2.87
N ASP A 365 -1.01 -10.31 2.21
CA ASP A 365 -0.16 -9.75 1.18
C ASP A 365 1.22 -9.34 1.70
N GLU A 366 1.24 -8.62 2.84
CA GLU A 366 2.44 -8.21 3.57
C GLU A 366 3.31 -9.44 3.88
N ILE A 367 2.70 -10.47 4.51
CA ILE A 367 3.41 -11.72 4.87
C ILE A 367 4.00 -12.41 3.63
N VAL A 368 3.24 -12.54 2.55
CA VAL A 368 3.70 -13.23 1.35
C VAL A 368 4.83 -12.45 0.66
N THR A 369 4.68 -11.13 0.53
CA THR A 369 5.67 -10.26 -0.10
C THR A 369 6.98 -10.24 0.70
N GLU A 370 6.92 -10.11 2.03
CA GLU A 370 8.11 -10.18 2.90
C GLU A 370 8.83 -11.52 2.77
N THR A 371 8.07 -12.63 2.74
CA THR A 371 8.64 -13.97 2.61
C THR A 371 9.34 -14.15 1.25
N LEU A 372 8.70 -13.70 0.15
CA LEU A 372 9.31 -13.76 -1.18
C LEU A 372 10.60 -12.93 -1.28
N LEU A 373 10.62 -11.74 -0.67
CA LEU A 373 11.82 -10.91 -0.61
C LEU A 373 12.90 -11.53 0.27
N THR A 374 12.53 -12.16 1.38
CA THR A 374 13.45 -12.83 2.31
C THR A 374 14.10 -14.07 1.71
N GLU A 375 13.31 -14.90 1.02
CA GLU A 375 13.76 -16.15 0.40
C GLU A 375 14.50 -15.95 -0.94
N ALA A 376 14.69 -14.69 -1.37
CA ALA A 376 15.41 -14.36 -2.58
C ALA A 376 16.92 -14.64 -2.41
N GLU A 377 17.35 -15.78 -2.94
CA GLU A 377 18.71 -16.30 -2.81
C GLU A 377 19.72 -15.61 -3.75
N ARG A 378 21.02 -15.90 -3.55
CA ARG A 378 22.08 -15.44 -4.44
C ARG A 378 21.86 -15.97 -5.85
N GLY A 379 21.92 -15.07 -6.84
CA GLY A 379 21.71 -15.40 -8.25
C GLY A 379 20.24 -15.35 -8.69
N ALA A 380 19.28 -15.30 -7.75
CA ALA A 380 17.92 -14.92 -8.08
C ALA A 380 17.87 -13.44 -8.45
N LYS A 381 16.91 -13.07 -9.30
CA LYS A 381 16.68 -11.70 -9.74
C LYS A 381 15.23 -11.31 -9.48
N VAL A 382 15.05 -10.14 -8.87
CA VAL A 382 13.75 -9.57 -8.53
C VAL A 382 13.59 -8.26 -9.28
N TYR A 383 12.55 -8.17 -10.09
CA TYR A 383 12.14 -6.90 -10.68
C TYR A 383 10.98 -6.33 -9.89
N LEU A 384 11.07 -5.06 -9.50
CA LEU A 384 10.06 -4.37 -8.71
C LEU A 384 9.50 -3.16 -9.44
N THR A 385 8.21 -3.26 -9.66
CA THR A 385 7.26 -2.26 -10.14
C THR A 385 6.74 -1.29 -9.11
N THR A 386 6.96 0.03 -9.13
CA THR A 386 6.16 0.94 -8.30
C THR A 386 5.88 2.26 -8.98
N GLY A 387 4.65 2.77 -8.84
CA GLY A 387 4.25 4.05 -9.43
C GLY A 387 5.11 5.21 -8.94
N TYR A 388 5.55 5.19 -7.68
CA TYR A 388 6.46 6.16 -7.07
C TYR A 388 7.35 5.44 -6.06
N PHE A 389 8.61 5.84 -5.92
CA PHE A 389 9.48 5.20 -4.92
C PHE A 389 9.03 5.57 -3.49
N ASN A 390 8.32 4.65 -2.84
CA ASN A 390 7.79 4.82 -1.49
C ASN A 390 7.68 3.47 -0.75
N LEU A 391 8.67 2.58 -0.92
CA LEU A 391 8.68 1.28 -0.25
C LEU A 391 8.68 1.44 1.28
N THR A 392 8.06 0.51 2.00
CA THR A 392 8.19 0.48 3.47
C THR A 392 9.63 0.26 3.90
N GLN A 393 10.00 0.71 5.10
CA GLN A 393 11.34 0.45 5.65
C GLN A 393 11.62 -1.06 5.72
N ALA A 394 10.63 -1.87 6.11
CA ALA A 394 10.77 -3.32 6.13
C ALA A 394 11.15 -3.89 4.76
N TYR A 395 10.49 -3.44 3.68
CA TYR A 395 10.84 -3.87 2.33
C TYR A 395 12.20 -3.35 1.89
N MET A 396 12.56 -2.10 2.20
CA MET A 396 13.89 -1.57 1.90
C MET A 396 15.00 -2.35 2.63
N ASP A 397 14.81 -2.66 3.91
CA ASP A 397 15.74 -3.45 4.72
C ASP A 397 15.92 -4.87 4.15
N LEU A 398 14.82 -5.51 3.71
CA LEU A 398 14.88 -6.80 3.04
C LEU A 398 15.65 -6.73 1.72
N VAL A 399 15.36 -5.73 0.88
CA VAL A 399 16.08 -5.52 -0.39
C VAL A 399 17.58 -5.36 -0.14
N LEU A 400 17.98 -4.58 0.86
CA LEU A 400 19.40 -4.34 1.21
C LEU A 400 20.07 -5.51 1.93
N GLY A 401 19.29 -6.34 2.64
CA GLY A 401 19.78 -7.45 3.46
C GLY A 401 19.94 -8.79 2.73
N THR A 402 19.26 -8.99 1.59
CA THR A 402 19.28 -10.25 0.84
C THR A 402 20.42 -10.29 -0.20
N ARG A 403 20.58 -11.43 -0.89
CA ARG A 403 21.65 -11.66 -1.88
C ARG A 403 21.17 -11.67 -3.32
N ALA A 404 19.88 -11.48 -3.56
CA ALA A 404 19.29 -11.43 -4.90
C ALA A 404 19.63 -10.13 -5.61
N GLU A 405 19.62 -10.12 -6.94
CA GLU A 405 19.70 -8.89 -7.74
C GLU A 405 18.33 -8.21 -7.78
N TYR A 406 18.29 -6.90 -7.61
CA TYR A 406 17.07 -6.09 -7.67
C TYR A 406 17.14 -5.08 -8.81
N GLN A 407 16.11 -5.04 -9.64
CA GLN A 407 15.88 -3.99 -10.62
C GLN A 407 14.55 -3.30 -10.31
N ILE A 408 14.63 -2.08 -9.79
CA ILE A 408 13.47 -1.30 -9.35
C ILE A 408 13.16 -0.26 -10.42
N LEU A 409 11.98 -0.35 -11.03
CA LEU A 409 11.46 0.61 -12.00
C LEU A 409 10.42 1.51 -11.32
N LEU A 410 10.63 2.81 -11.38
CA LEU A 410 9.76 3.84 -10.80
C LEU A 410 9.45 4.96 -11.81
N ALA A 411 8.41 5.76 -11.58
CA ALA A 411 8.13 6.93 -12.44
C ALA A 411 9.20 8.01 -12.30
N SER A 412 9.72 8.53 -13.42
CA SER A 412 10.42 9.81 -13.40
C SER A 412 9.52 10.94 -12.87
N PRO A 413 10.08 12.02 -12.31
CA PRO A 413 9.28 13.14 -11.83
C PRO A 413 8.34 13.71 -12.88
N GLU A 414 8.76 13.76 -14.15
CA GLU A 414 8.01 14.36 -15.27
C GLU A 414 6.79 13.55 -15.72
N VAL A 415 6.74 12.25 -15.40
CA VAL A 415 5.60 11.36 -15.71
C VAL A 415 4.79 11.00 -14.47
N ASN A 416 5.08 11.66 -13.35
CA ASN A 416 4.25 11.63 -12.16
C ASN A 416 2.96 12.41 -12.42
N GLY A 417 1.82 11.90 -11.96
CA GLY A 417 0.54 12.60 -12.11
C GLY A 417 0.53 14.00 -11.49
N PHE A 418 1.33 14.24 -10.45
CA PHE A 418 1.42 15.55 -9.80
C PHE A 418 2.43 16.51 -10.44
N PHE A 419 3.09 16.12 -11.53
CA PHE A 419 4.07 16.98 -12.19
C PHE A 419 3.41 18.26 -12.70
N GLY A 420 3.92 19.42 -12.27
CA GLY A 420 3.36 20.73 -12.62
C GLY A 420 2.05 21.08 -11.91
N ALA A 421 1.60 20.29 -10.93
CA ALA A 421 0.43 20.63 -10.12
C ALA A 421 0.67 21.93 -9.32
N LYS A 422 -0.38 22.74 -9.14
CA LYS A 422 -0.29 24.00 -8.39
C LYS A 422 -0.27 23.75 -6.88
N GLY A 423 0.43 24.61 -6.14
CA GLY A 423 0.49 24.56 -4.67
C GLY A 423 1.29 23.37 -4.14
N VAL A 424 0.97 22.92 -2.93
CA VAL A 424 1.71 21.85 -2.21
C VAL A 424 1.74 20.53 -2.99
N ALA A 425 0.70 20.24 -3.77
CA ALA A 425 0.64 19.03 -4.59
C ALA A 425 1.78 18.95 -5.62
N GLY A 426 2.25 20.10 -6.14
CA GLY A 426 3.39 20.15 -7.06
C GLY A 426 4.72 19.73 -6.43
N ALA A 427 4.81 19.67 -5.11
CA ALA A 427 6.00 19.19 -4.40
C ALA A 427 6.04 17.68 -4.20
N ILE A 428 4.94 16.97 -4.44
CA ILE A 428 4.83 15.51 -4.28
C ILE A 428 5.94 14.77 -5.07
N PRO A 429 6.19 15.06 -6.36
CA PRO A 429 7.24 14.39 -7.11
C PRO A 429 8.63 14.60 -6.50
N ALA A 430 8.93 15.82 -6.03
CA ALA A 430 10.22 16.13 -5.40
C ALA A 430 10.42 15.37 -4.09
N ALA A 431 9.34 15.13 -3.33
CA ALA A 431 9.40 14.36 -2.09
C ALA A 431 9.72 12.87 -2.36
N TYR A 432 9.16 12.28 -3.41
CA TYR A 432 9.51 10.91 -3.82
C TYR A 432 10.97 10.81 -4.28
N VAL A 433 11.45 11.77 -5.06
CA VAL A 433 12.88 11.85 -5.45
C VAL A 433 13.79 11.93 -4.21
N HIS A 434 13.36 12.62 -3.16
CA HIS A 434 14.12 12.68 -1.91
C HIS A 434 14.22 11.30 -1.24
N ILE A 435 13.10 10.56 -1.13
CA ILE A 435 13.09 9.20 -0.56
C ILE A 435 13.95 8.25 -1.41
N GLU A 436 13.81 8.33 -2.73
CA GLU A 436 14.62 7.57 -3.69
C GLU A 436 16.12 7.81 -3.49
N ARG A 437 16.54 9.08 -3.38
CA ARG A 437 17.95 9.46 -3.14
C ARG A 437 18.47 8.95 -1.80
N GLN A 438 17.64 8.97 -0.75
CA GLN A 438 18.02 8.43 0.56
C GLN A 438 18.31 6.93 0.44
N PHE A 439 17.39 6.17 -0.15
CA PHE A 439 17.58 4.73 -0.37
C PHE A 439 18.79 4.44 -1.26
N TYR A 440 18.96 5.16 -2.36
CA TYR A 440 20.12 4.98 -3.24
C TYR A 440 21.45 5.32 -2.55
N SER A 441 21.46 6.31 -1.65
CA SER A 441 22.63 6.62 -0.82
C SER A 441 22.97 5.47 0.12
N GLU A 442 21.95 4.78 0.69
CA GLU A 442 22.15 3.59 1.50
C GLU A 442 22.72 2.43 0.66
N VAL A 443 22.15 2.17 -0.53
CA VAL A 443 22.70 1.20 -1.52
C VAL A 443 24.17 1.49 -1.80
N CYS A 444 24.52 2.76 -2.02
CA CYS A 444 25.90 3.17 -2.28
C CYS A 444 26.82 2.96 -1.07
N SER A 445 26.36 3.33 0.12
CA SER A 445 27.12 3.21 1.36
C SER A 445 27.45 1.75 1.71
N LEU A 446 26.58 0.82 1.29
CA LEU A 446 26.75 -0.61 1.48
C LEU A 446 27.53 -1.29 0.32
N GLY A 447 27.90 -0.55 -0.72
CA GLY A 447 28.62 -1.08 -1.88
C GLY A 447 27.79 -2.04 -2.72
N GLN A 448 26.47 -1.83 -2.81
CA GLN A 448 25.54 -2.77 -3.44
C GLN A 448 24.99 -2.30 -4.79
N GLN A 449 25.61 -1.29 -5.41
CA GLN A 449 25.15 -0.66 -6.66
C GLN A 449 25.08 -1.64 -7.85
N GLU A 450 25.92 -2.68 -7.86
CA GLU A 450 25.88 -3.72 -8.90
C GLU A 450 24.61 -4.60 -8.77
N ARG A 451 24.18 -4.84 -7.53
CA ARG A 451 23.07 -5.73 -7.20
C ARG A 451 21.72 -5.04 -7.20
N VAL A 452 21.64 -3.79 -6.72
CA VAL A 452 20.40 -3.02 -6.59
C VAL A 452 20.44 -1.84 -7.54
N GLN A 453 19.65 -1.92 -8.61
CA GLN A 453 19.58 -0.91 -9.66
C GLN A 453 18.23 -0.20 -9.64
N LEU A 454 18.26 1.13 -9.67
CA LEU A 454 17.07 1.98 -9.80
C LEU A 454 17.01 2.55 -11.21
N GLN A 455 15.83 2.47 -11.81
CA GLN A 455 15.55 2.97 -13.14
C GLN A 455 14.28 3.81 -13.14
N GLU A 456 14.32 4.92 -13.85
CA GLU A 456 13.16 5.79 -14.03
C GLU A 456 12.48 5.53 -15.39
N TYR A 457 11.16 5.34 -15.37
CA TYR A 457 10.32 5.34 -16.55
C TYR A 457 10.09 6.79 -17.01
N TRP A 458 10.29 7.05 -18.30
CA TRP A 458 9.92 8.31 -18.93
C TRP A 458 9.44 8.09 -20.35
N ARG A 459 8.24 8.60 -20.66
CA ARG A 459 7.69 8.63 -22.01
C ARG A 459 6.87 9.91 -22.19
N ARG A 460 7.19 10.68 -23.23
CA ARG A 460 6.53 11.97 -23.48
C ARG A 460 5.02 11.81 -23.65
N GLY A 461 4.25 12.57 -22.89
CA GLY A 461 2.78 12.57 -22.93
C GLY A 461 2.13 11.36 -22.26
N TRP A 462 2.89 10.60 -21.48
CA TRP A 462 2.40 9.47 -20.68
C TRP A 462 2.64 9.70 -19.20
N THR A 463 1.81 9.09 -18.35
CA THR A 463 2.08 8.94 -16.92
C THR A 463 2.37 7.48 -16.58
N PHE A 464 3.06 7.22 -15.47
CA PHE A 464 3.42 5.86 -15.04
C PHE A 464 2.80 5.53 -13.69
N HIS A 465 2.20 4.34 -13.60
CA HIS A 465 1.50 3.85 -12.42
C HIS A 465 1.54 2.31 -12.35
N ALA A 466 2.56 1.68 -12.91
CA ALA A 466 2.66 0.22 -12.90
C ALA A 466 3.18 -0.29 -11.55
N LYS A 467 2.61 -1.37 -11.02
CA LYS A 467 3.04 -2.01 -9.76
C LYS A 467 3.05 -3.52 -9.85
N GLY A 468 3.97 -4.16 -9.15
CA GLY A 468 4.11 -5.62 -9.17
C GLY A 468 5.54 -6.08 -8.96
N LEU A 469 5.73 -7.39 -8.91
CA LEU A 469 7.01 -8.02 -8.63
C LEU A 469 7.21 -9.22 -9.57
N TRP A 470 8.39 -9.41 -10.13
CA TRP A 470 8.76 -10.61 -10.90
C TRP A 470 9.96 -11.27 -10.24
N LEU A 471 9.85 -12.56 -9.96
CA LEU A 471 10.91 -13.36 -9.36
C LEU A 471 11.46 -14.36 -10.39
N TYR A 472 12.76 -14.23 -10.64
CA TYR A 472 13.55 -15.11 -11.50
C TYR A 472 14.45 -15.95 -10.59
N LEU A 473 14.37 -17.27 -10.74
CA LEU A 473 15.28 -18.18 -10.03
C LEU A 473 16.70 -18.06 -10.59
N ALA A 474 17.68 -18.50 -9.79
CA ALA A 474 19.08 -18.47 -10.20
C ALA A 474 19.29 -19.23 -11.53
N GLY A 475 19.89 -18.56 -12.50
CA GLY A 475 20.12 -19.09 -13.85
C GLY A 475 18.91 -19.07 -14.79
N SER A 476 17.73 -18.64 -14.32
CA SER A 476 16.54 -18.50 -15.18
C SER A 476 16.56 -17.18 -15.95
N SER A 477 16.23 -17.23 -17.24
CA SER A 477 16.00 -16.05 -18.08
C SER A 477 14.57 -15.53 -18.00
N LEU A 478 13.65 -16.30 -17.43
CA LEU A 478 12.22 -16.04 -17.38
C LEU A 478 11.69 -16.06 -15.93
N PRO A 479 10.63 -15.28 -15.62
CA PRO A 479 10.08 -15.20 -14.28
C PRO A 479 9.27 -16.45 -13.96
N CYS A 480 9.47 -17.02 -12.77
CA CYS A 480 8.69 -18.17 -12.28
C CYS A 480 7.46 -17.75 -11.46
N LEU A 481 7.50 -16.57 -10.85
CA LEU A 481 6.44 -15.98 -10.05
C LEU A 481 6.30 -14.49 -10.40
N THR A 482 5.05 -14.03 -10.56
CA THR A 482 4.73 -12.62 -10.75
C THR A 482 3.61 -12.17 -9.81
N LEU A 483 3.80 -11.06 -9.09
CA LEU A 483 2.76 -10.37 -8.32
C LEU A 483 2.18 -9.24 -9.16
N ILE A 484 0.86 -9.22 -9.35
CA ILE A 484 0.13 -8.17 -10.09
C ILE A 484 -1.13 -7.79 -9.32
N GLY A 485 -1.33 -6.49 -9.13
CA GLY A 485 -2.54 -5.97 -8.50
C GLY A 485 -2.42 -4.50 -8.15
N SER A 486 -3.11 -4.15 -7.07
CA SER A 486 -3.28 -2.79 -6.60
C SER A 486 -2.21 -2.22 -5.65
N PRO A 487 -1.50 -3.02 -4.81
CA PRO A 487 -0.50 -2.51 -3.87
C PRO A 487 0.67 -1.79 -4.54
N ASN A 488 1.09 -0.67 -3.95
CA ASN A 488 2.27 0.09 -4.39
C ASN A 488 3.52 -0.21 -3.55
N PHE A 489 3.42 -1.21 -2.67
CA PHE A 489 4.44 -1.60 -1.68
C PHE A 489 4.79 -0.50 -0.66
N GLY A 490 4.00 0.57 -0.61
CA GLY A 490 4.21 1.67 0.34
C GLY A 490 3.39 1.56 1.61
N TYR A 491 3.67 2.47 2.55
CA TYR A 491 3.08 2.46 3.89
C TYR A 491 1.55 2.41 3.87
N ARG A 492 0.93 3.12 2.92
CA ARG A 492 -0.53 3.14 2.77
C ARG A 492 -1.12 1.81 2.32
N SER A 493 -0.60 1.23 1.25
CA SER A 493 -1.02 -0.10 0.79
C SER A 493 -0.88 -1.14 1.89
N VAL A 494 0.21 -1.10 2.67
CA VAL A 494 0.46 -2.08 3.73
C VAL A 494 -0.41 -1.83 4.98
N HIS A 495 -0.67 -0.58 5.37
CA HIS A 495 -1.24 -0.29 6.70
C HIS A 495 -2.58 0.43 6.73
N ARG A 496 -3.08 0.95 5.60
CA ARG A 496 -4.25 1.85 5.59
C ARG A 496 -5.31 1.46 4.57
N ASP A 497 -4.90 1.02 3.40
CA ASP A 497 -5.80 0.78 2.27
C ASP A 497 -6.33 -0.66 2.26
N LEU A 498 -7.43 -0.89 1.53
CA LEU A 498 -7.90 -2.22 1.17
C LEU A 498 -7.35 -2.58 -0.20
N GLU A 499 -6.38 -3.48 -0.26
CA GLU A 499 -5.69 -3.89 -1.48
C GLU A 499 -5.98 -5.37 -1.80
N ALA A 500 -5.90 -5.69 -3.08
CA ALA A 500 -5.86 -7.05 -3.58
C ALA A 500 -4.83 -7.18 -4.70
N GLN A 501 -4.11 -8.29 -4.70
CA GLN A 501 -3.24 -8.70 -5.79
C GLN A 501 -3.31 -10.22 -6.02
N ILE A 502 -2.74 -10.68 -7.12
CA ILE A 502 -2.58 -12.11 -7.40
C ILE A 502 -1.10 -12.44 -7.53
N ALA A 503 -0.69 -13.59 -6.98
CA ALA A 503 0.55 -14.24 -7.35
C ALA A 503 0.26 -15.26 -8.46
N ILE A 504 0.95 -15.11 -9.58
CA ILE A 504 0.90 -16.01 -10.73
C ILE A 504 2.19 -16.83 -10.73
N VAL A 505 2.07 -18.14 -10.52
CA VAL A 505 3.19 -19.08 -10.58
C VAL A 505 2.99 -19.98 -11.78
N THR A 506 3.96 -20.04 -12.68
CA THR A 506 3.83 -20.83 -13.92
C THR A 506 5.16 -21.39 -14.37
N GLU A 507 5.11 -22.62 -14.90
CA GLU A 507 6.22 -23.26 -15.61
C GLU A 507 6.02 -23.22 -17.13
N ASN A 508 4.88 -22.67 -17.59
CA ASN A 508 4.61 -22.53 -19.00
C ASN A 508 5.47 -21.43 -19.62
N GLU A 509 6.46 -21.80 -20.43
CA GLU A 509 7.40 -20.84 -21.03
C GLU A 509 6.71 -19.73 -21.83
N ALA A 510 5.60 -20.01 -22.52
CA ALA A 510 4.89 -18.99 -23.30
C ALA A 510 4.23 -17.94 -22.40
N LEU A 511 3.66 -18.35 -21.26
CA LEU A 511 3.12 -17.40 -20.28
C LEU A 511 4.25 -16.66 -19.54
N GLN A 512 5.34 -17.35 -19.18
CA GLN A 512 6.51 -16.68 -18.60
C GLN A 512 7.08 -15.61 -19.54
N GLN A 513 7.13 -15.90 -20.85
CA GLN A 513 7.53 -14.93 -21.88
C GLN A 513 6.56 -13.75 -21.97
N GLN A 514 5.25 -13.97 -21.90
CA GLN A 514 4.27 -12.88 -21.86
C GLN A 514 4.47 -11.98 -20.63
N LEU A 515 4.65 -12.59 -19.45
CA LEU A 515 4.89 -11.87 -18.19
C LEU A 515 6.20 -11.08 -18.23
N HIS A 516 7.24 -11.66 -18.82
CA HIS A 516 8.52 -11.01 -19.06
C HIS A 516 8.36 -9.84 -20.05
N GLN A 517 7.78 -10.07 -21.23
CA GLN A 517 7.59 -9.03 -22.24
C GLN A 517 6.75 -7.86 -21.74
N GLY A 518 5.73 -8.11 -20.91
CA GLY A 518 4.95 -7.04 -20.26
C GLY A 518 5.83 -6.11 -19.43
N LEU A 519 6.75 -6.66 -18.64
CA LEU A 519 7.75 -5.89 -17.90
C LEU A 519 8.74 -5.16 -18.83
N PHE A 520 9.24 -5.83 -19.87
CA PHE A 520 10.24 -5.24 -20.77
C PHE A 520 9.67 -4.17 -21.69
N ALA A 521 8.39 -4.24 -22.07
CA ALA A 521 7.73 -3.18 -22.83
C ALA A 521 7.77 -1.85 -22.06
N GLU A 522 7.66 -1.90 -20.73
CA GLU A 522 7.78 -0.74 -19.84
C GLU A 522 9.22 -0.21 -19.82
N THR A 523 10.23 -1.08 -19.74
CA THR A 523 11.65 -0.66 -19.68
C THR A 523 12.20 -0.20 -21.04
N SER A 524 11.73 -0.77 -22.14
CA SER A 524 12.29 -0.55 -23.49
C SER A 524 11.70 0.65 -24.22
N THR A 525 10.47 1.04 -23.88
CA THR A 525 9.83 2.24 -24.46
C THR A 525 10.15 3.53 -23.70
N ALA A 526 10.89 3.40 -22.60
CA ALA A 526 11.28 4.50 -21.73
C ALA A 526 12.74 4.93 -21.95
N ALA A 527 13.01 6.24 -21.81
CA ALA A 527 14.38 6.69 -21.59
C ALA A 527 14.77 6.32 -20.16
N LEU A 528 15.49 5.21 -19.98
CA LEU A 528 15.97 4.78 -18.67
C LEU A 528 17.09 5.72 -18.20
N ARG A 529 16.83 6.47 -17.13
CA ARG A 529 17.87 7.20 -16.38
C ARG A 529 18.29 6.32 -15.19
N GLN A 530 19.59 6.24 -14.93
CA GLN A 530 20.06 5.67 -13.66
C GLN A 530 19.72 6.66 -12.55
N GLY A 531 18.91 6.22 -11.59
CA GLY A 531 18.59 7.02 -10.40
C GLY A 531 19.87 7.33 -9.61
N GLY A 532 20.08 8.61 -9.28
CA GLY A 532 21.16 9.02 -8.36
C GLY A 532 22.32 9.86 -8.91
N GLY A 533 22.31 10.29 -10.18
CA GLY A 533 23.36 11.16 -10.73
C GLY A 533 22.84 12.35 -11.51
N GLU A 534 23.34 13.56 -11.24
CA GLU A 534 23.39 14.61 -12.27
C GLU A 534 24.25 14.06 -13.42
N SER A 535 23.63 13.63 -14.51
CA SER A 535 24.38 13.41 -15.74
C SER A 535 24.86 14.77 -16.26
N LEU A 536 26.17 15.00 -16.13
CA LEU A 536 26.91 15.95 -16.96
C LEU A 536 26.59 15.64 -18.43
N VAL A 537 25.69 16.42 -19.02
CA VAL A 537 25.58 16.49 -20.48
C VAL A 537 26.73 17.36 -20.95
N THR A 538 27.83 16.73 -21.39
CA THR A 538 28.80 17.40 -22.25
C THR A 538 28.17 17.58 -23.63
N GLY A 539 27.43 18.68 -23.79
CA GLY A 539 26.87 19.14 -25.05
C GLY A 539 26.87 20.66 -25.07
N GLN A 540 27.76 21.26 -25.86
CA GLN A 540 27.87 22.70 -26.05
C GLN A 540 26.56 23.28 -26.65
N GLY A 541 25.93 24.23 -25.95
CA GLY A 541 24.81 25.06 -26.44
C GLY A 541 24.04 25.72 -25.28
N PRO A 542 23.60 26.99 -25.36
CA PRO A 542 23.66 27.89 -24.21
C PRO A 542 22.44 27.85 -23.27
N GLY A 543 22.72 27.81 -21.96
CA GLY A 543 22.12 28.71 -20.97
C GLY A 543 20.76 28.36 -20.38
N CYS A 544 20.74 27.50 -19.35
CA CYS A 544 19.93 27.72 -18.13
C CYS A 544 20.51 26.86 -16.99
N VAL A 545 21.29 27.50 -16.12
CA VAL A 545 21.80 26.90 -14.89
C VAL A 545 20.74 27.14 -13.81
N LEU A 546 20.05 26.08 -13.37
CA LEU A 546 19.24 26.11 -12.16
C LEU A 546 20.12 25.71 -10.97
N HIS A 547 20.74 26.70 -10.34
CA HIS A 547 21.25 26.57 -8.97
C HIS A 547 20.10 26.88 -8.00
N GLY A 548 19.76 25.93 -7.12
CA GLY A 548 18.86 26.18 -5.99
C GLY A 548 17.81 25.10 -5.71
N SER A 549 18.20 23.82 -5.63
CA SER A 549 17.26 22.74 -5.26
C SER A 549 17.44 22.19 -3.83
N GLU A 550 18.59 22.41 -3.18
CA GLU A 550 18.84 21.90 -1.81
C GLU A 550 18.01 22.62 -0.74
N LEU A 551 17.94 23.97 -0.80
CA LEU A 551 17.19 24.75 0.19
C LEU A 551 15.66 24.62 0.03
N MET A 552 15.15 24.42 -1.18
CA MET A 552 13.70 24.29 -1.39
C MET A 552 13.15 22.94 -0.91
N GLY A 553 13.89 21.85 -1.04
CA GLY A 553 13.43 20.52 -0.59
C GLY A 553 13.23 20.43 0.92
N GLU A 554 14.20 20.90 1.70
CA GLU A 554 14.10 20.96 3.17
C GLU A 554 13.04 21.97 3.65
N GLN A 555 12.97 23.14 3.01
CA GLN A 555 11.98 24.16 3.37
C GLN A 555 10.54 23.72 3.05
N VAL A 556 10.33 22.94 1.98
CA VAL A 556 9.01 22.39 1.64
C VAL A 556 8.62 21.25 2.56
N LEU A 557 9.55 20.37 2.96
CA LEU A 557 9.31 19.36 3.99
C LEU A 557 8.94 20.01 5.33
N GLN A 558 9.64 21.07 5.73
CA GLN A 558 9.31 21.87 6.91
C GLN A 558 7.98 22.62 6.77
N ALA A 559 7.62 23.10 5.59
CA ALA A 559 6.33 23.74 5.33
C ALA A 559 5.17 22.73 5.36
N CYS A 560 5.34 21.54 4.77
CA CYS A 560 4.36 20.45 4.84
C CYS A 560 4.17 19.94 6.27
N ALA A 561 5.27 19.78 7.03
CA ALA A 561 5.23 19.43 8.45
C ALA A 561 4.60 20.55 9.30
N GLY A 562 4.90 21.82 8.99
CA GLY A 562 4.34 22.99 9.67
C GLY A 562 2.83 23.18 9.42
N VAL A 563 2.35 22.90 8.21
CA VAL A 563 0.92 22.91 7.88
C VAL A 563 0.17 21.78 8.59
N LEU A 564 0.79 20.59 8.71
CA LEU A 564 0.25 19.49 9.53
C LEU A 564 0.21 19.85 11.03
N ALA A 565 1.25 20.50 11.55
CA ALA A 565 1.31 20.90 12.97
C ALA A 565 0.31 22.02 13.32
N LEU A 566 0.08 22.97 12.41
CA LEU A 566 -0.84 24.10 12.60
C LEU A 566 -2.32 23.72 12.47
N THR A 567 -2.64 22.60 11.81
CA THR A 567 -4.02 22.11 11.67
C THR A 567 -4.48 21.20 12.82
N VAL A 568 -3.56 20.75 13.70
CA VAL A 568 -3.85 19.82 14.80
C VAL A 568 -3.92 20.48 16.18
N LEU A 569 -3.48 21.74 16.31
CA LEU A 569 -3.55 22.48 17.59
C LEU A 569 -4.59 23.62 17.53
N PRO A 570 -5.65 23.60 18.35
CA PRO A 570 -6.55 24.74 18.45
C PRO A 570 -5.80 25.91 19.11
N HIS A 571 -6.03 27.11 18.54
CA HIS A 571 -5.43 28.38 18.96
C HIS A 571 -5.31 28.57 20.48
N CYS A 572 -4.09 28.76 20.96
CA CYS A 572 -3.81 29.48 22.20
C CYS A 572 -3.51 30.95 21.84
N PRO A 573 -4.33 31.93 22.26
CA PRO A 573 -4.07 33.34 21.98
C PRO A 573 -3.05 33.87 23.00
N GLY A 574 -1.79 34.05 22.58
CA GLY A 574 -0.82 34.70 23.45
C GLY A 574 0.64 34.30 23.22
N ALA A 575 1.14 34.36 22.00
CA ALA A 575 2.58 34.37 21.76
C ALA A 575 2.88 35.16 20.48
N ARG A 576 3.16 36.47 20.63
CA ARG A 576 3.93 37.20 19.63
C ARG A 576 5.33 36.59 19.62
N ALA A 577 5.60 35.64 18.73
CA ALA A 577 6.93 35.14 18.50
C ALA A 577 7.63 36.05 17.49
N ALA A 578 8.75 36.63 17.92
CA ALA A 578 9.64 37.44 17.12
C ALA A 578 10.21 36.64 15.94
N LEU A 579 10.08 37.19 14.74
CA LEU A 579 10.79 36.71 13.54
C LEU A 579 12.26 37.13 13.63
N PRO A 580 13.24 36.26 13.33
CA PRO A 580 14.60 36.70 13.10
C PRO A 580 14.69 37.41 11.74
N GLU A 581 15.29 38.59 11.77
CA GLU A 581 15.56 39.43 10.61
C GLU A 581 16.68 38.80 9.75
N VAL A 582 16.35 38.33 8.55
CA VAL A 582 17.35 37.88 7.56
C VAL A 582 17.70 39.08 6.68
N ARG A 583 18.88 39.67 6.90
CA ARG A 583 19.46 40.65 5.98
C ARG A 583 20.18 39.93 4.85
N GLY A 584 19.61 40.02 3.64
CA GLY A 584 20.33 39.83 2.38
C GLY A 584 19.72 38.79 1.44
N GLY A 585 19.07 39.26 0.37
CA GLY A 585 19.02 38.57 -0.92
C GLY A 585 17.70 37.90 -1.34
N VAL A 586 17.05 38.53 -2.33
CA VAL A 586 15.97 38.04 -3.22
C VAL A 586 14.61 37.74 -2.56
N LEU A 587 13.76 38.78 -2.59
CA LEU A 587 12.33 38.71 -2.30
C LEU A 587 11.59 38.05 -3.48
N CYS A 588 11.29 36.75 -3.40
CA CYS A 588 10.26 36.13 -4.24
C CYS A 588 8.90 36.33 -3.56
N HIS A 589 8.08 37.22 -4.09
CA HIS A 589 6.68 37.37 -3.68
C HIS A 589 5.89 36.09 -3.98
N LEU A 590 5.80 35.18 -3.01
CA LEU A 590 4.73 34.19 -2.98
C LEU A 590 3.47 34.89 -2.45
N ARG A 591 2.58 35.26 -3.37
CA ARG A 591 1.28 35.83 -3.05
C ARG A 591 0.46 34.74 -2.34
N ALA A 592 0.22 34.92 -1.04
CA ALA A 592 -0.74 34.11 -0.31
C ALA A 592 -2.13 34.37 -0.92
N ALA A 593 -2.88 33.30 -1.25
CA ALA A 593 -4.23 33.45 -1.76
C ALA A 593 -5.11 34.16 -0.71
N GLU A 594 -5.66 35.32 -1.07
CA GLU A 594 -6.45 36.17 -0.16
C GLU A 594 -7.92 35.73 -0.05
N SER A 595 -8.31 34.60 -0.66
CA SER A 595 -9.63 34.02 -0.41
C SER A 595 -9.70 32.52 -0.72
N PRO A 596 -10.64 31.78 -0.10
CA PRO A 596 -10.87 30.35 -0.40
C PRO A 596 -11.33 30.07 -1.84
N GLY A 597 -11.64 31.11 -2.64
CA GLY A 597 -12.24 30.99 -3.97
C GLY A 597 -11.25 30.93 -5.14
N GLU A 598 -10.01 31.40 -5.00
CA GLU A 598 -9.02 31.40 -6.10
C GLU A 598 -8.22 30.08 -6.22
N ALA A 599 -8.40 29.14 -5.29
CA ALA A 599 -7.77 27.82 -5.29
C ALA A 599 -8.61 26.71 -5.98
N VAL A 600 -9.74 27.08 -6.58
CA VAL A 600 -10.65 26.18 -7.28
C VAL A 600 -10.27 26.13 -8.75
N GLY A 601 -9.38 25.21 -9.12
CA GLY A 601 -9.23 24.78 -10.52
C GLY A 601 -10.43 23.91 -10.90
N GLU A 602 -11.07 24.21 -12.03
CA GLU A 602 -12.30 23.56 -12.52
C GLU A 602 -12.08 22.20 -13.19
N ASP A 603 -10.86 21.68 -13.26
CA ASP A 603 -10.60 20.41 -13.95
C ASP A 603 -10.64 19.23 -12.98
N GLY A 604 -11.74 18.47 -13.06
CA GLY A 604 -12.09 17.32 -12.24
C GLY A 604 -11.26 16.06 -12.46
N ASP A 605 -9.99 16.17 -12.82
CA ASP A 605 -9.09 15.02 -12.91
C ASP A 605 -8.04 15.11 -11.79
N SER A 606 -8.35 14.49 -10.65
CA SER A 606 -7.44 14.49 -9.49
C SER A 606 -6.71 13.17 -9.40
N THR A 607 -5.41 13.24 -9.66
CA THR A 607 -4.40 12.18 -9.52
C THR A 607 -4.46 11.50 -8.16
N ASP A 608 -4.21 10.18 -8.17
CA ASP A 608 -4.23 9.30 -7.00
C ASP A 608 -3.28 9.84 -5.93
N GLN A 609 -3.82 10.29 -4.80
CA GLN A 609 -2.96 10.76 -3.72
C GLN A 609 -2.42 9.55 -2.97
N GLU A 610 -1.12 9.52 -2.75
CA GLU A 610 -0.43 8.56 -1.86
C GLU A 610 0.69 9.21 -1.04
N LEU A 611 0.65 10.53 -0.85
CA LEU A 611 1.69 11.20 -0.08
C LEU A 611 1.39 11.11 1.43
N LEU A 612 1.92 10.06 2.08
CA LEU A 612 2.15 10.06 3.53
C LEU A 612 3.67 10.03 3.77
N LEU A 613 4.29 11.21 3.83
CA LEU A 613 5.71 11.33 4.18
C LEU A 613 5.85 11.08 5.68
N ARG A 614 6.60 10.05 6.04
CA ARG A 614 6.97 9.82 7.44
C ARG A 614 8.25 10.61 7.74
N THR A 615 8.13 11.62 8.60
CA THR A 615 9.25 12.11 9.40
C THR A 615 9.27 11.30 10.68
N ASP A 616 10.05 10.21 10.74
CA ASP A 616 10.71 9.81 12.01
C ASP A 616 11.64 8.61 11.84
N ARG A 617 12.87 8.79 12.34
CA ARG A 617 13.91 7.76 12.51
C ARG A 617 13.86 7.09 13.90
N ASN A 618 12.81 7.29 14.69
CA ASN A 618 12.61 6.62 15.98
C ASN A 618 11.14 6.29 16.18
N GLY A 619 10.83 5.00 16.31
CA GLY A 619 9.50 4.55 16.68
C GLY A 619 9.12 5.06 18.07
N LEU A 620 7.97 5.73 18.14
CA LEU A 620 7.22 5.89 19.37
C LEU A 620 5.85 5.27 19.15
N ASP A 621 5.60 4.19 19.88
CA ASP A 621 4.31 3.55 20.03
C ASP A 621 3.32 4.54 20.68
N GLU A 622 2.14 4.69 20.07
CA GLU A 622 1.02 5.45 20.64
C GLU A 622 0.29 4.64 21.73
N ASP A 623 0.97 4.34 22.84
CA ASP A 623 0.26 3.85 24.04
C ASP A 623 0.85 4.25 25.41
N ASP A 624 1.70 5.28 25.46
CA ASP A 624 2.13 5.88 26.74
C ASP A 624 1.43 7.22 26.99
N ARG A 625 0.23 7.14 27.59
CA ARG A 625 -0.31 8.25 28.37
C ARG A 625 0.64 8.47 29.55
N HIS A 626 1.50 9.50 29.49
CA HIS A 626 2.05 10.36 30.55
C HIS A 626 3.42 10.94 30.11
N GLY A 627 3.40 11.96 29.23
CA GLY A 627 4.65 12.53 28.68
C GLY A 627 4.58 13.99 28.22
N TRP A 628 3.65 14.82 28.71
CA TRP A 628 3.52 16.23 28.27
C TRP A 628 4.23 17.23 29.19
N GLY A 629 5.26 16.81 29.94
CA GLY A 629 5.80 17.59 31.07
C GLY A 629 7.29 17.88 31.08
N GLN A 630 8.05 17.69 29.99
CA GLN A 630 9.50 17.99 29.96
C GLN A 630 10.00 18.43 28.57
N LEU A 631 9.48 19.51 28.01
CA LEU A 631 10.08 20.13 26.81
C LEU A 631 9.93 21.66 26.73
N LEU A 632 9.84 22.31 27.89
CA LEU A 632 9.91 23.78 27.99
C LEU A 632 10.81 24.17 29.17
N GLN A 633 12.13 24.13 28.97
CA GLN A 633 13.08 24.96 29.71
C GLN A 633 14.12 25.53 28.74
N PRO A 634 14.19 26.85 28.55
CA PRO A 634 15.22 27.48 27.74
C PRO A 634 16.53 27.56 28.54
N ARG A 635 17.63 27.03 27.98
CA ARG A 635 18.98 27.35 28.44
C ARG A 635 19.42 28.64 27.75
N PHE A 636 19.49 29.72 28.52
CA PHE A 636 20.19 30.94 28.14
C PHE A 636 21.69 30.76 28.41
N CYS A 637 22.52 31.04 27.40
CA CYS A 637 23.95 31.31 27.57
C CYS A 637 24.13 32.82 27.56
N ASP A 638 24.48 33.40 28.70
CA ASP A 638 24.95 34.78 28.81
C ASP A 638 26.46 34.77 29.00
N ASP A 639 27.19 35.38 28.06
CA ASP A 639 28.58 35.79 28.19
C ASP A 639 28.62 37.31 28.41
N SER A 640 28.95 37.74 29.63
CA SER A 640 29.60 39.03 29.89
C SER A 640 30.15 39.08 31.31
N GLY A 641 31.40 39.53 31.48
CA GLY A 641 31.90 39.93 32.80
C GLY A 641 33.37 39.61 33.08
N LEU A 642 34.25 40.46 32.54
CA LEU A 642 35.65 40.61 32.93
C LEU A 642 35.80 40.83 34.45
N GLY A 643 36.78 40.15 35.06
CA GLY A 643 37.25 40.40 36.42
C GLY A 643 38.70 39.92 36.58
N VAL A 644 39.64 40.86 36.45
CA VAL A 644 41.11 40.73 36.62
C VAL A 644 41.44 40.59 38.13
N PRO A 645 42.50 39.83 38.53
CA PRO A 645 43.75 40.51 38.91
C PRO A 645 45.08 39.79 38.54
N ALA A 646 46.09 40.64 38.25
CA ALA A 646 47.53 40.55 38.55
C ALA A 646 48.44 39.44 37.93
N SER A 647 49.20 39.83 36.89
CA SER A 647 50.68 39.78 36.66
C SER A 647 51.59 38.68 37.27
N PRO A 648 52.85 38.50 36.77
CA PRO A 648 53.34 38.48 35.37
C PRO A 648 54.36 37.33 35.12
N CYS A 649 54.73 37.07 33.85
CA CYS A 649 56.14 36.95 33.37
C CYS A 649 56.28 36.10 32.08
N ARG A 650 57.00 36.69 31.11
CA ARG A 650 57.91 36.08 30.09
C ARG A 650 57.27 35.20 29.02
N ASP A 651 57.80 35.07 27.81
CA ASP A 651 58.63 35.86 26.87
C ASP A 651 58.66 34.99 25.59
N SER A 652 58.95 35.61 24.44
CA SER A 652 59.32 35.03 23.13
C SER A 652 58.20 34.37 22.29
N MET A 653 57.85 34.85 21.09
CA MET A 653 58.57 35.11 19.81
C MET A 653 58.54 33.93 18.81
N ALA A 654 58.43 34.33 17.54
CA ALA A 654 58.66 33.63 16.27
C ALA A 654 57.47 32.77 15.74
N GLU A 655 56.75 33.19 14.69
CA GLU A 655 57.10 33.35 13.26
C GLU A 655 57.06 32.06 12.41
N GLY A 656 56.50 32.19 11.20
CA GLY A 656 56.73 31.28 10.05
C GLY A 656 55.49 30.48 9.64
N ARG A 657 54.60 30.99 8.78
CA ARG A 657 54.60 30.93 7.30
C ARG A 657 54.70 29.52 6.66
N VAL A 658 53.59 29.17 5.98
CA VAL A 658 53.48 28.85 4.53
C VAL A 658 53.71 27.40 4.03
N CYS A 659 52.75 27.02 3.16
CA CYS A 659 52.77 26.12 2.00
C CYS A 659 52.41 24.63 2.14
N CYS A 660 51.23 24.32 1.57
CA CYS A 660 50.97 23.35 0.50
C CYS A 660 51.72 22.00 0.53
N GLN A 661 50.98 20.93 0.84
CA GLN A 661 50.50 19.95 -0.16
C GLN A 661 49.24 19.26 0.34
#